data_AF-A0A2S8RXV9-F1
#
_entry.id   AF-A0A2S8RXV9-F1
#
_cell.length_a   1.000
_cell.length_b   1.000
_cell.length_c   1.000
_cell.angle_alpha   90.00
_cell.angle_beta   90.00
_cell.angle_gamma   90.00
#
_symmetry.space_group_name_H-M   'P 1'
#
loop_
_entity.id
_entity.type
_entity.pdbx_description
1 polymer ?
#
loop_
_entity_poly.entity_id
_entity_poly.type
_entity_poly.pdbx_seq_one_letter_code
_entity_poly.pdbx_strand_id
1 'polypeptide(L)'
;MKTSNNVGRDLDQFYTNPQLAQRLFDELIAEHLGDRWSGEVRWLEPSCGTGAFLSLLPPDALGVDLDPKCPGAVQADFLSWTPPAGDDRPLVVVGNPPFKHDVAFFNRCAELRAERIAFIVPRSWQKPSVQNQLDRAFHLAHEEVLPLDAFVFEGQPAEVPTVFQVWERCEEQRPLTVLPTKHSDFAFVPYAQRHTADFAIQRVGVHAGRVKDLDAEHLGQGSHRFVRVTDRTRVAEVRADFEAIDWAPIKACVAGNPSIANGEMVQAYERAGVDRWFATTDWFADVAEVVVQPAAEEPAESVAEPAVAPMTIPAVYERIADLVRLSGMDAQGRMVGGVVYTPFELARTMVDLARLQPHETVLEPSCGRGSLVFAMVDHWLARGLTHEQVARYCEEKLFVSDLDGQAVQDLTDLYRAYFASHGVTSDLNARVGDALFAGWSDRTFDATIANPPYVGLGKLPANYAARVRASFSTCAKGTADLYQAFFELAQRQSTRSVIIAPNAWMRTTAGTALRVLLRPRVRSVIDFEHRRVFLGPQGASVLTAIVVTGPATQAPVLFRTDMPHESNAPWTVAFRQSEEAMGPAAWALDPAMPGDAVDPDATTLGVLAEVLVGVNTNANEAYAVENWTVDGDVVHASNVHGRPVRLPLAAAPLFLKLTKVKTLADAQRADRLLCPYDASLNVIPEPGMEPEVLDWFRDHYARLHARDGGDLRGYGAWYAFGRKQGLYTFAPSERLLLVPCMAKGPMAPLDVTPEDLGGRFLWASGYVVRAKNPADHQRVKALLESPDTWRFLRRRGKQWTGGFRSFTPNQLRLVPEVVTPRVVAAPVATAQQPATV
;
A
#
# COMPACT_ATOMS: atom_id res chain seq x y z
N MET A 1 38.69 -48.48 -9.16
CA MET A 1 37.60 -48.94 -10.07
C MET A 1 36.36 -48.14 -9.72
N LYS A 2 36.04 -47.10 -10.51
CA LYS A 2 34.78 -46.35 -10.43
C LYS A 2 33.83 -46.99 -11.44
N THR A 3 32.81 -47.70 -10.98
CA THR A 3 31.80 -48.32 -11.85
C THR A 3 30.42 -48.16 -11.22
N SER A 4 29.75 -47.08 -11.60
CA SER A 4 28.39 -47.08 -12.13
C SER A 4 28.08 -45.64 -12.60
N ASN A 5 27.98 -45.45 -13.92
CA ASN A 5 27.41 -44.22 -14.48
C ASN A 5 25.93 -44.23 -14.09
N ASN A 6 25.55 -43.39 -13.13
CA ASN A 6 24.19 -43.35 -12.62
C ASN A 6 23.38 -42.35 -13.45
N VAL A 7 22.91 -42.80 -14.62
CA VAL A 7 22.18 -41.99 -15.62
C VAL A 7 21.02 -41.18 -14.99
N GLY A 8 20.35 -41.73 -13.97
CA GLY A 8 19.29 -41.02 -13.23
C GLY A 8 19.75 -39.81 -12.41
N ARG A 9 20.98 -39.81 -11.88
CA ARG A 9 21.60 -38.65 -11.20
C ARG A 9 22.17 -37.62 -12.16
N ASP A 10 22.62 -38.07 -13.33
CA ASP A 10 23.14 -37.19 -14.38
C ASP A 10 21.99 -36.43 -15.06
N LEU A 11 20.83 -37.07 -15.24
CA LEU A 11 19.61 -36.50 -15.80
C LEU A 11 18.61 -35.90 -14.77
N ASP A 12 18.93 -35.95 -13.47
CA ASP A 12 18.10 -35.35 -12.40
C ASP A 12 16.66 -35.92 -12.32
N GLN A 13 16.50 -37.24 -12.52
CA GLN A 13 15.21 -37.93 -12.63
C GLN A 13 14.49 -38.12 -11.28
N PHE A 14 14.04 -37.03 -10.67
CA PHE A 14 13.16 -37.03 -9.49
C PHE A 14 11.71 -36.98 -9.93
N TYR A 15 11.02 -38.11 -9.97
CA TYR A 15 9.63 -38.15 -10.43
C TYR A 15 8.67 -37.71 -9.32
N THR A 16 7.71 -36.85 -9.68
CA THR A 16 6.69 -36.33 -8.76
C THR A 16 5.72 -37.44 -8.35
N ASN A 17 5.38 -37.49 -7.06
CA ASN A 17 4.33 -38.36 -6.55
C ASN A 17 2.96 -38.02 -7.21
N PRO A 18 2.23 -38.97 -7.83
CA PRO A 18 0.96 -38.69 -8.52
C PRO A 18 -0.14 -38.10 -7.62
N GLN A 19 -0.23 -38.52 -6.35
CA GLN A 19 -1.21 -37.95 -5.41
C GLN A 19 -0.88 -36.49 -5.09
N LEU A 20 0.41 -36.17 -4.97
CA LEU A 20 0.87 -34.80 -4.79
C LEU A 20 0.60 -33.96 -6.04
N ALA A 21 0.89 -34.49 -7.23
CA ALA A 21 0.61 -33.81 -8.50
C ALA A 21 -0.88 -33.49 -8.66
N GLN A 22 -1.77 -34.42 -8.31
CA GLN A 22 -3.22 -34.18 -8.32
C GLN A 22 -3.62 -33.04 -7.40
N ARG A 23 -3.17 -33.06 -6.14
CA ARG A 23 -3.48 -32.00 -5.17
C ARG A 23 -3.03 -30.62 -5.67
N LEU A 24 -1.76 -30.53 -6.10
CA LEU A 24 -1.18 -29.27 -6.59
C LEU A 24 -1.89 -28.76 -7.85
N PHE A 25 -2.34 -29.68 -8.70
CA PHE A 25 -3.09 -29.34 -9.90
C PHE A 25 -4.50 -28.83 -9.58
N ASP A 26 -5.21 -29.48 -8.65
CA ASP A 26 -6.54 -29.04 -8.20
C ASP A 26 -6.49 -27.64 -7.56
N GLU A 27 -5.46 -27.39 -6.74
CA GLU A 27 -5.21 -26.07 -6.14
C GLU A 27 -4.86 -25.02 -7.19
N LEU A 28 -3.98 -25.35 -8.15
CA LEU A 28 -3.66 -24.47 -9.28
C LEU A 28 -4.91 -24.06 -10.07
N ILE A 29 -5.84 -24.99 -10.30
CA ILE A 29 -7.11 -24.70 -10.95
C ILE A 29 -7.95 -23.78 -10.07
N ALA A 30 -8.23 -24.20 -8.84
CA ALA A 30 -9.17 -23.53 -7.94
C ALA A 30 -8.76 -22.08 -7.63
N GLU A 31 -7.46 -21.83 -7.43
CA GLU A 31 -6.98 -20.54 -6.94
C GLU A 31 -6.46 -19.61 -8.04
N HIS A 32 -6.01 -20.15 -9.18
CA HIS A 32 -5.27 -19.36 -10.16
C HIS A 32 -5.81 -19.39 -11.59
N LEU A 33 -6.65 -20.36 -11.95
CA LEU A 33 -7.20 -20.48 -13.31
C LEU A 33 -8.73 -20.43 -13.37
N GLY A 34 -9.43 -20.84 -12.31
CA GLY A 34 -10.88 -20.96 -12.29
C GLY A 34 -11.39 -21.80 -13.45
N ASP A 35 -12.46 -21.36 -14.13
CA ASP A 35 -13.07 -22.07 -15.26
C ASP A 35 -12.20 -22.08 -16.55
N ARG A 36 -11.10 -21.31 -16.62
CA ARG A 36 -10.23 -21.20 -17.82
C ARG A 36 -9.44 -22.49 -18.11
N TRP A 37 -9.44 -23.46 -17.19
CA TRP A 37 -8.58 -24.65 -17.25
C TRP A 37 -8.92 -25.62 -18.40
N SER A 38 -10.18 -25.68 -18.85
CA SER A 38 -10.68 -26.71 -19.78
C SER A 38 -11.02 -26.17 -21.18
N GLY A 39 -10.03 -25.62 -21.88
CA GLY A 39 -10.10 -25.37 -23.33
C GLY A 39 -9.71 -23.96 -23.80
N GLU A 40 -9.65 -22.98 -22.90
CA GLU A 40 -9.26 -21.61 -23.22
C GLU A 40 -7.74 -21.38 -23.21
N VAL A 41 -6.99 -22.30 -22.60
CA VAL A 41 -5.52 -22.24 -22.51
C VAL A 41 -4.88 -23.44 -23.18
N ARG A 42 -3.62 -23.26 -23.60
CA ARG A 42 -2.76 -24.34 -24.05
C ARG A 42 -1.90 -24.81 -22.88
N TRP A 43 -1.95 -26.10 -22.58
CA TRP A 43 -1.17 -26.69 -21.49
C TRP A 43 0.15 -27.27 -21.98
N LEU A 44 1.19 -27.12 -21.15
CA LEU A 44 2.53 -27.65 -21.39
C LEU A 44 3.14 -28.19 -20.09
N GLU A 45 3.57 -29.45 -20.10
CA GLU A 45 4.48 -30.02 -19.09
C GLU A 45 5.86 -30.24 -19.71
N PRO A 46 6.86 -29.41 -19.36
CA PRO A 46 8.25 -29.67 -19.70
C PRO A 46 8.82 -30.71 -18.74
N SER A 47 9.76 -31.52 -19.23
CA SER A 47 10.36 -32.65 -18.51
C SER A 47 9.32 -33.55 -17.83
N CYS A 48 8.32 -33.98 -18.61
CA CYS A 48 7.15 -34.67 -18.09
C CYS A 48 7.45 -36.07 -17.49
N GLY A 49 8.59 -36.69 -17.80
CA GLY A 49 9.02 -37.95 -17.19
C GLY A 49 7.96 -39.04 -17.28
N THR A 50 7.48 -39.51 -16.11
CA THR A 50 6.39 -40.50 -15.96
C THR A 50 4.98 -39.95 -16.21
N GLY A 51 4.83 -38.65 -16.49
CA GLY A 51 3.57 -37.99 -16.83
C GLY A 51 2.67 -37.68 -15.63
N ALA A 52 3.26 -37.35 -14.48
CA ALA A 52 2.52 -37.10 -13.24
C ALA A 52 1.54 -35.92 -13.38
N PHE A 53 1.95 -34.81 -14.00
CA PHE A 53 1.01 -33.74 -14.35
C PHE A 53 0.36 -34.00 -15.71
N LEU A 54 1.07 -34.49 -16.73
CA LEU A 54 0.55 -34.68 -18.09
C LEU A 54 -0.71 -35.54 -18.12
N SER A 55 -0.79 -36.56 -17.27
CA SER A 55 -1.97 -37.43 -17.16
C SER A 55 -3.23 -36.74 -16.59
N LEU A 56 -3.06 -35.59 -15.95
CA LEU A 56 -4.14 -34.75 -15.39
C LEU A 56 -4.59 -33.66 -16.38
N LEU A 57 -3.78 -33.37 -17.39
CA LEU A 57 -4.02 -32.30 -18.35
C LEU A 57 -5.00 -32.75 -19.45
N PRO A 58 -5.69 -31.80 -20.12
CA PRO A 58 -6.54 -32.11 -21.27
C PRO A 58 -5.79 -32.88 -22.37
N PRO A 59 -6.48 -33.70 -23.19
CA PRO A 59 -5.84 -34.57 -24.19
C PRO A 59 -4.98 -33.85 -25.24
N ASP A 60 -5.19 -32.54 -25.44
CA ASP A 60 -4.41 -31.71 -26.36
C ASP A 60 -3.19 -31.05 -25.69
N ALA A 61 -2.91 -31.31 -24.42
CA ALA A 61 -1.74 -30.82 -23.72
C ALA A 61 -0.42 -31.30 -24.33
N LEU A 62 0.63 -30.50 -24.19
CA LEU A 62 1.97 -30.80 -24.72
C LEU A 62 2.84 -31.35 -23.58
N GLY A 63 3.29 -32.59 -23.69
CA GLY A 63 4.38 -33.13 -22.87
C GLY A 63 5.68 -33.13 -23.66
N VAL A 64 6.77 -32.60 -23.09
CA VAL A 64 8.10 -32.60 -23.75
C VAL A 64 9.14 -33.13 -22.77
N ASP A 65 9.91 -34.14 -23.17
CA ASP A 65 10.95 -34.73 -22.32
C ASP A 65 12.13 -35.26 -23.15
N LEU A 66 13.34 -35.31 -22.58
CA LEU A 66 14.51 -35.91 -23.22
C LEU A 66 14.42 -37.45 -23.32
N ASP A 67 13.76 -38.08 -22.35
CA ASP A 67 13.58 -39.53 -22.20
C ASP A 67 12.18 -39.84 -21.60
N PRO A 68 11.08 -39.56 -22.33
CA PRO A 68 9.73 -39.68 -21.81
C PRO A 68 9.40 -41.12 -21.39
N LYS A 69 8.74 -41.26 -20.23
CA LYS A 69 8.24 -42.54 -19.69
C LYS A 69 6.72 -42.66 -19.72
N CYS A 70 6.04 -41.68 -20.31
CA CYS A 70 4.59 -41.65 -20.48
C CYS A 70 4.20 -41.62 -21.97
N PRO A 71 3.02 -42.16 -22.34
CA PRO A 71 2.51 -42.10 -23.70
C PRO A 71 2.10 -40.67 -24.07
N GLY A 72 2.31 -40.29 -25.34
CA GLY A 72 1.87 -38.99 -25.89
C GLY A 72 2.85 -37.83 -25.74
N ALA A 73 3.91 -37.99 -24.95
CA ALA A 73 4.97 -36.99 -24.83
C ALA A 73 5.91 -36.95 -26.05
N VAL A 74 6.35 -35.76 -26.42
CA VAL A 74 7.35 -35.52 -27.47
C VAL A 74 8.74 -35.72 -26.87
N GLN A 75 9.51 -36.64 -27.46
CA GLN A 75 10.92 -36.81 -27.10
C GLN A 75 11.78 -35.70 -27.73
N ALA A 76 12.17 -34.69 -26.96
CA ALA A 76 12.99 -33.56 -27.40
C ALA A 76 13.67 -32.83 -26.23
N ASP A 77 14.72 -32.05 -26.54
CA ASP A 77 15.31 -31.10 -25.59
C ASP A 77 14.42 -29.86 -25.47
N PHE A 78 13.73 -29.71 -24.34
CA PHE A 78 12.82 -28.60 -24.07
C PHE A 78 13.47 -27.21 -24.24
N LEU A 79 14.75 -27.05 -23.90
CA LEU A 79 15.43 -25.76 -23.98
C LEU A 79 15.63 -25.28 -25.43
N SER A 80 15.60 -26.20 -26.39
CA SER A 80 15.69 -25.91 -27.83
C SER A 80 14.39 -26.17 -28.60
N TRP A 81 13.42 -26.83 -27.97
CA TRP A 81 12.15 -27.19 -28.58
C TRP A 81 11.23 -25.99 -28.76
N THR A 82 10.42 -26.02 -29.82
CA THR A 82 9.39 -25.01 -30.11
C THR A 82 8.03 -25.66 -30.27
N PRO A 83 6.95 -25.07 -29.71
CA PRO A 83 5.61 -25.61 -29.87
C PRO A 83 5.14 -25.56 -31.33
N PRO A 84 4.20 -26.44 -31.73
CA PRO A 84 3.57 -26.38 -33.04
C PRO A 84 2.97 -24.99 -33.31
N ALA A 85 3.13 -24.48 -34.52
CA ALA A 85 2.55 -23.20 -34.93
C ALA A 85 1.04 -23.31 -35.17
N GLY A 86 0.31 -22.20 -34.98
CA GLY A 86 -1.12 -22.08 -35.30
C GLY A 86 -2.08 -22.23 -34.12
N ASP A 87 -1.58 -22.21 -32.88
CA ASP A 87 -2.40 -22.12 -31.66
C ASP A 87 -2.13 -20.79 -30.95
N ASP A 88 -3.13 -19.90 -30.94
CA ASP A 88 -3.04 -18.56 -30.34
C ASP A 88 -3.54 -18.54 -28.89
N ARG A 89 -3.90 -19.69 -28.30
CA ARG A 89 -4.35 -19.76 -26.90
C ARG A 89 -3.21 -19.38 -25.94
N PRO A 90 -3.52 -18.72 -24.81
CA PRO A 90 -2.53 -18.45 -23.78
C PRO A 90 -1.90 -19.73 -23.25
N LEU A 91 -0.57 -19.74 -23.12
CA LEU A 91 0.19 -20.89 -22.66
C LEU A 91 0.26 -20.92 -21.12
N VAL A 92 -0.13 -22.05 -20.54
CA VAL A 92 0.03 -22.35 -19.11
C VAL A 92 0.97 -23.53 -18.96
N VAL A 93 1.98 -23.36 -18.13
CA VAL A 93 3.02 -24.36 -17.90
C VAL A 93 2.90 -24.91 -16.48
N VAL A 94 2.90 -26.23 -16.34
CA VAL A 94 2.96 -26.91 -15.04
C VAL A 94 3.97 -28.05 -15.09
N GLY A 95 4.77 -28.26 -14.05
CA GLY A 95 5.70 -29.39 -14.04
C GLY A 95 6.72 -29.41 -12.91
N ASN A 96 7.65 -30.35 -12.99
CA ASN A 96 8.79 -30.50 -12.08
C ASN A 96 10.09 -30.49 -12.92
N PRO A 97 10.66 -29.31 -13.22
CA PRO A 97 11.87 -29.21 -14.03
C PRO A 97 13.08 -29.83 -13.34
N PRO A 98 14.09 -30.29 -14.11
CA PRO A 98 15.35 -30.76 -13.52
C PRO A 98 16.02 -29.64 -12.72
N PHE A 99 16.31 -29.89 -11.45
CA PHE A 99 16.80 -28.89 -10.49
C PHE A 99 18.12 -28.23 -10.89
N LYS A 100 18.96 -28.88 -11.69
CA LYS A 100 20.19 -28.26 -12.24
C LYS A 100 19.91 -27.21 -13.33
N HIS A 101 18.73 -27.24 -13.96
CA HIS A 101 18.37 -26.39 -15.11
C HIS A 101 17.04 -25.66 -14.92
N ASP A 102 16.48 -25.68 -13.72
CA ASP A 102 15.18 -25.11 -13.35
C ASP A 102 14.99 -23.65 -13.79
N VAL A 103 15.98 -22.77 -13.57
CA VAL A 103 15.97 -21.36 -14.01
C VAL A 103 15.94 -21.24 -15.52
N ALA A 104 16.68 -22.09 -16.24
CA ALA A 104 16.71 -22.10 -17.70
C ALA A 104 15.35 -22.56 -18.27
N PHE A 105 14.75 -23.58 -17.64
CA PHE A 105 13.40 -24.05 -17.99
C PHE A 105 12.36 -22.94 -17.79
N PHE A 106 12.41 -22.21 -16.67
CA PHE A 106 11.51 -21.10 -16.40
C PHE A 106 11.63 -19.98 -17.43
N ASN A 107 12.86 -19.54 -17.70
CA ASN A 107 13.11 -18.49 -18.68
C ASN A 107 12.75 -18.94 -20.09
N ARG A 108 12.91 -20.22 -20.41
CA ARG A 108 12.42 -20.78 -21.66
C ARG A 108 10.90 -20.71 -21.76
N CYS A 109 10.17 -21.02 -20.69
CA CYS A 109 8.71 -20.85 -20.64
C CYS A 109 8.31 -19.38 -20.83
N ALA A 110 9.08 -18.45 -20.26
CA ALA A 110 8.90 -17.02 -20.48
C ALA A 110 9.15 -16.62 -21.95
N GLU A 111 10.19 -17.13 -22.60
CA GLU A 111 10.43 -16.89 -24.04
C GLU A 111 9.27 -17.39 -24.91
N LEU A 112 8.68 -18.54 -24.54
CA LEU A 112 7.49 -19.12 -25.18
C LEU A 112 6.19 -18.37 -24.87
N ARG A 113 6.26 -17.20 -24.23
CA ARG A 113 5.12 -16.34 -23.90
C ARG A 113 4.07 -17.00 -22.99
N ALA A 114 4.52 -17.87 -22.06
CA ALA A 114 3.63 -18.36 -21.01
C ALA A 114 2.95 -17.21 -20.25
N GLU A 115 1.66 -17.35 -19.95
CA GLU A 115 0.89 -16.46 -19.07
C GLU A 115 1.12 -16.86 -17.61
N ARG A 116 1.22 -18.17 -17.34
CA ARG A 116 1.47 -18.74 -16.01
C ARG A 116 2.48 -19.88 -16.08
N ILE A 117 3.32 -19.98 -15.05
CA ILE A 117 4.30 -21.05 -14.86
C ILE A 117 4.17 -21.57 -13.42
N ALA A 118 3.79 -22.83 -13.26
CA ALA A 118 3.64 -23.50 -11.98
C ALA A 118 4.66 -24.63 -11.85
N PHE A 119 5.70 -24.45 -11.05
CA PHE A 119 6.78 -25.44 -10.93
C PHE A 119 6.98 -25.93 -9.51
N ILE A 120 7.31 -27.22 -9.41
CA ILE A 120 7.98 -27.78 -8.25
C ILE A 120 9.49 -27.51 -8.40
N VAL A 121 10.06 -26.75 -7.47
CA VAL A 121 11.45 -26.27 -7.56
C VAL A 121 12.17 -26.39 -6.23
N PRO A 122 13.51 -26.39 -6.19
CA PRO A 122 14.22 -26.47 -4.93
C PRO A 122 14.02 -25.22 -4.07
N ARG A 123 14.11 -25.36 -2.74
CA ARG A 123 13.94 -24.24 -1.80
C ARG A 123 14.89 -23.05 -2.02
N SER A 124 15.94 -23.20 -2.82
CA SER A 124 16.78 -22.07 -3.25
C SER A 124 16.03 -21.01 -4.06
N TRP A 125 14.89 -21.33 -4.68
CA TRP A 125 14.01 -20.36 -5.33
C TRP A 125 13.36 -19.36 -4.38
N GLN A 126 13.35 -19.65 -3.07
CA GLN A 126 12.94 -18.68 -2.05
C GLN A 126 13.98 -17.55 -1.89
N LYS A 127 15.19 -17.72 -2.44
CA LYS A 127 16.27 -16.73 -2.32
C LYS A 127 16.20 -15.65 -3.42
N PRO A 128 16.38 -14.37 -3.08
CA PRO A 128 16.47 -13.27 -4.03
C PRO A 128 17.47 -13.50 -5.18
N SER A 129 18.59 -14.18 -4.91
CA SER A 129 19.62 -14.46 -5.92
C SER A 129 19.14 -15.37 -7.04
N VAL A 130 18.21 -16.29 -6.75
CA VAL A 130 17.62 -17.17 -7.77
C VAL A 130 16.47 -16.44 -8.46
N GLN A 131 15.58 -15.82 -7.69
CA GLN A 131 14.46 -15.06 -8.27
C GLN A 131 14.93 -13.96 -9.22
N ASN A 132 16.06 -13.29 -8.93
CA ASN A 132 16.62 -12.26 -9.83
C ASN A 132 17.14 -12.80 -11.17
N GLN A 133 17.33 -14.12 -11.32
CA GLN A 133 17.70 -14.77 -12.59
C GLN A 133 16.47 -15.15 -13.43
N LEU A 134 15.28 -15.20 -12.82
CA LEU A 134 14.03 -15.47 -13.51
C LEU A 134 13.59 -14.24 -14.32
N ASP A 135 12.90 -14.48 -15.44
CA ASP A 135 12.35 -13.43 -16.29
C ASP A 135 11.51 -12.44 -15.45
N ARG A 136 11.86 -11.17 -15.57
CA ARG A 136 11.31 -10.11 -14.71
C ARG A 136 9.85 -9.78 -15.03
N ALA A 137 9.29 -10.24 -16.15
CA ALA A 137 7.86 -10.10 -16.41
C ALA A 137 7.01 -10.99 -15.49
N PHE A 138 7.61 -11.98 -14.81
CA PHE A 138 6.87 -12.88 -13.93
C PHE A 138 6.93 -12.47 -12.45
N HIS A 139 5.76 -12.49 -11.82
CA HIS A 139 5.53 -12.19 -10.42
C HIS A 139 5.02 -13.44 -9.70
N LEU A 140 5.56 -13.72 -8.51
CA LEU A 140 5.18 -14.88 -7.71
C LEU A 140 3.76 -14.68 -7.16
N ALA A 141 2.84 -15.54 -7.57
CA ALA A 141 1.44 -15.51 -7.16
C ALA A 141 1.15 -16.44 -5.97
N HIS A 142 1.88 -17.55 -5.86
CA HIS A 142 1.70 -18.54 -4.79
C HIS A 142 3.01 -19.29 -4.50
N GLU A 143 3.22 -19.67 -3.24
CA GLU A 143 4.32 -20.53 -2.79
C GLU A 143 3.86 -21.46 -1.65
N GLU A 144 4.14 -22.75 -1.79
CA GLU A 144 3.91 -23.77 -0.75
C GLU A 144 5.19 -24.60 -0.53
N VAL A 145 5.57 -24.84 0.72
CA VAL A 145 6.67 -25.77 1.06
C VAL A 145 6.15 -27.20 1.03
N LEU A 146 6.77 -28.05 0.23
CA LEU A 146 6.32 -29.43 0.04
C LEU A 146 6.88 -30.36 1.11
N PRO A 147 6.15 -31.45 1.46
CA PRO A 147 6.66 -32.52 2.32
C PRO A 147 7.97 -33.12 1.79
N LEU A 148 8.84 -33.59 2.69
CA LEU A 148 10.14 -34.16 2.28
C LEU A 148 9.97 -35.43 1.44
N ASP A 149 8.91 -36.21 1.62
CA ASP A 149 8.60 -37.43 0.88
C ASP A 149 7.87 -37.19 -0.47
N ALA A 150 7.95 -35.97 -1.02
CA ALA A 150 7.27 -35.56 -2.24
C ALA A 150 7.71 -36.28 -3.53
N PHE A 151 8.88 -36.93 -3.57
CA PHE A 151 9.46 -37.49 -4.79
C PHE A 151 9.80 -38.98 -4.71
N VAL A 152 9.82 -39.61 -5.88
CA VAL A 152 10.33 -40.97 -6.08
C VAL A 152 11.61 -40.91 -6.92
N PHE A 153 12.72 -41.41 -6.36
CA PHE A 153 14.01 -41.56 -7.05
C PHE A 153 14.39 -43.04 -7.07
N GLU A 154 14.69 -43.60 -8.25
CA GLU A 154 15.01 -45.04 -8.42
C GLU A 154 13.97 -46.01 -7.78
N GLY A 155 12.70 -45.60 -7.71
CA GLY A 155 11.61 -46.40 -7.13
C GLY A 155 11.50 -46.35 -5.60
N GLN A 156 12.26 -45.49 -4.92
CA GLN A 156 12.19 -45.24 -3.48
C GLN A 156 11.84 -43.77 -3.19
N PRO A 157 11.21 -43.45 -2.04
CA PRO A 157 10.99 -42.07 -1.61
C PRO A 157 12.33 -41.31 -1.50
N ALA A 158 12.36 -40.07 -2.00
CA ALA A 158 13.53 -39.20 -1.96
C ALA A 158 13.25 -37.92 -1.18
N GLU A 159 14.04 -37.69 -0.13
CA GLU A 159 13.95 -36.50 0.71
C GLU A 159 14.60 -35.30 0.02
N VAL A 160 13.82 -34.52 -0.73
CA VAL A 160 14.32 -33.30 -1.38
C VAL A 160 13.52 -32.08 -0.91
N PRO A 161 14.16 -31.10 -0.24
CA PRO A 161 13.50 -29.86 0.14
C PRO A 161 13.10 -29.07 -1.11
N THR A 162 11.80 -29.00 -1.36
CA THR A 162 11.22 -28.29 -2.50
C THR A 162 10.06 -27.39 -2.10
N VAL A 163 9.74 -26.47 -2.99
CA VAL A 163 8.55 -25.62 -2.94
C VAL A 163 7.78 -25.77 -4.24
N PHE A 164 6.47 -25.68 -4.17
CA PHE A 164 5.63 -25.43 -5.32
C PHE A 164 5.42 -23.92 -5.45
N GLN A 165 5.69 -23.37 -6.63
CA GLN A 165 5.51 -21.94 -6.90
C GLN A 165 4.71 -21.72 -8.16
N VAL A 166 3.75 -20.80 -8.10
CA VAL A 166 2.97 -20.32 -9.25
C VAL A 166 3.39 -18.89 -9.56
N TRP A 167 3.76 -18.65 -10.81
CA TRP A 167 4.22 -17.36 -11.32
C TRP A 167 3.30 -16.88 -12.44
N GLU A 168 2.91 -15.60 -12.40
CA GLU A 168 2.05 -14.96 -13.39
C GLU A 168 2.83 -13.88 -14.15
N ARG A 169 2.63 -13.84 -15.48
CA ARG A 169 3.19 -12.79 -16.33
C ARG A 169 2.40 -11.50 -16.15
N CYS A 170 3.11 -10.41 -15.88
CA CYS A 170 2.57 -9.05 -15.82
C CYS A 170 3.19 -8.16 -16.90
N GLU A 171 2.52 -7.05 -17.23
CA GLU A 171 3.05 -6.02 -18.14
C GLU A 171 4.24 -5.26 -17.50
N GLU A 172 4.22 -5.11 -16.18
CA GLU A 172 5.28 -4.43 -15.43
C GLU A 172 6.41 -5.40 -15.04
N GLN A 173 7.66 -5.00 -15.26
CA GLN A 173 8.82 -5.80 -14.82
C GLN A 173 9.00 -5.72 -13.30
N ARG A 174 9.08 -6.87 -12.64
CA ARG A 174 9.47 -7.00 -11.23
C ARG A 174 10.84 -6.35 -10.97
N PRO A 175 11.02 -5.59 -9.88
CA PRO A 175 12.33 -5.04 -9.51
C PRO A 175 13.30 -6.15 -9.09
N LEU A 176 14.59 -5.91 -9.27
CA LEU A 176 15.61 -6.79 -8.72
C LEU A 176 15.71 -6.59 -7.21
N THR A 177 15.63 -7.69 -6.45
CA THR A 177 15.79 -7.65 -5.01
C THR A 177 17.28 -7.61 -4.67
N VAL A 178 17.78 -6.46 -4.21
CA VAL A 178 19.18 -6.28 -3.81
C VAL A 178 19.26 -6.31 -2.29
N LEU A 179 19.98 -7.31 -1.75
CA LEU A 179 20.21 -7.40 -0.32
C LEU A 179 21.40 -6.51 0.11
N PRO A 180 21.33 -5.85 1.28
CA PRO A 180 22.44 -5.05 1.80
C PRO A 180 23.63 -5.96 2.09
N THR A 181 24.84 -5.58 1.66
CA THR A 181 26.05 -6.40 1.89
C THR A 181 27.04 -5.73 2.85
N LYS A 182 26.66 -4.57 3.38
CA LYS A 182 27.44 -3.73 4.29
C LYS A 182 26.50 -3.20 5.37
N HIS A 183 27.04 -2.98 6.56
CA HIS A 183 26.33 -2.38 7.69
C HIS A 183 27.24 -1.35 8.38
N SER A 184 26.67 -0.40 9.13
CA SER A 184 27.46 0.58 9.90
C SER A 184 28.22 -0.08 11.06
N ASP A 185 27.60 -1.06 11.69
CA ASP A 185 28.07 -1.59 12.97
C ASP A 185 29.20 -2.61 12.81
N PHE A 186 29.34 -3.21 11.63
CA PHE A 186 30.40 -4.18 11.35
C PHE A 186 30.76 -4.27 9.88
N ALA A 187 31.92 -4.87 9.61
CA ALA A 187 32.39 -5.25 8.29
C ALA A 187 32.81 -6.73 8.27
N PHE A 188 32.52 -7.42 7.17
CA PHE A 188 33.11 -8.72 6.90
C PHE A 188 34.56 -8.55 6.44
N VAL A 189 35.52 -9.17 7.12
CA VAL A 189 36.94 -9.09 6.77
C VAL A 189 37.39 -10.30 5.96
N PRO A 190 38.32 -10.12 4.99
CA PRO A 190 38.91 -11.24 4.27
C PRO A 190 39.66 -12.21 5.19
N TYR A 191 39.76 -13.48 4.79
CA TYR A 191 40.43 -14.53 5.58
C TYR A 191 41.90 -14.20 5.94
N ALA A 192 42.61 -13.52 5.05
CA ALA A 192 43.98 -13.06 5.28
C ALA A 192 44.06 -12.05 6.45
N GLN A 193 42.98 -11.34 6.73
CA GLN A 193 42.85 -10.34 7.79
C GLN A 193 42.04 -10.86 8.98
N ARG A 194 41.85 -12.19 9.10
CA ARG A 194 41.04 -12.78 10.18
C ARG A 194 41.53 -12.43 11.59
N HIS A 195 42.81 -12.12 11.76
CA HIS A 195 43.39 -11.64 13.01
C HIS A 195 42.87 -10.26 13.45
N THR A 196 42.21 -9.52 12.54
CA THR A 196 41.57 -8.23 12.84
C THR A 196 40.07 -8.35 13.14
N ALA A 197 39.51 -9.56 13.01
CA ALA A 197 38.12 -9.83 13.33
C ALA A 197 37.91 -9.86 14.84
N ASP A 198 36.65 -9.81 15.25
CA ASP A 198 36.23 -9.95 16.64
C ASP A 198 35.62 -11.32 16.92
N PHE A 199 34.91 -11.87 15.93
CA PHE A 199 34.34 -13.21 15.96
C PHE A 199 34.16 -13.75 14.55
N ALA A 200 33.85 -15.04 14.43
CA ALA A 200 33.46 -15.68 13.19
C ALA A 200 32.01 -16.16 13.24
N ILE A 201 31.31 -16.15 12.11
CA ILE A 201 30.00 -16.79 11.96
C ILE A 201 30.09 -17.88 10.90
N GLN A 202 29.58 -19.07 11.24
CA GLN A 202 29.53 -20.19 10.31
C GLN A 202 28.47 -19.92 9.24
N ARG A 203 28.89 -19.98 7.98
CA ARG A 203 28.08 -19.68 6.80
C ARG A 203 27.45 -20.92 6.18
N VAL A 204 28.11 -22.08 6.25
CA VAL A 204 27.74 -23.31 5.52
C VAL A 204 27.74 -24.52 6.47
N GLY A 205 26.79 -25.42 6.27
CA GLY A 205 26.62 -26.68 7.01
C GLY A 205 25.49 -26.63 8.03
N VAL A 206 25.23 -27.75 8.72
CA VAL A 206 24.12 -27.90 9.69
C VAL A 206 24.10 -26.78 10.74
N HIS A 207 25.30 -26.31 11.16
CA HIS A 207 25.49 -25.22 12.11
C HIS A 207 25.63 -23.83 11.47
N ALA A 208 25.22 -23.63 10.21
CA ALA A 208 25.15 -22.29 9.62
C ALA A 208 24.32 -21.36 10.52
N GLY A 209 24.84 -20.16 10.77
CA GLY A 209 24.33 -19.19 11.74
C GLY A 209 25.10 -19.16 13.06
N ARG A 210 25.84 -20.23 13.40
CA ARG A 210 26.56 -20.32 14.67
C ARG A 210 27.74 -19.36 14.73
N VAL A 211 27.76 -18.50 15.74
CA VAL A 211 28.90 -17.64 16.08
C VAL A 211 29.98 -18.47 16.79
N LYS A 212 31.25 -18.18 16.51
CA LYS A 212 32.44 -18.88 16.99
C LYS A 212 33.53 -17.90 17.37
N ASP A 213 34.30 -18.29 18.39
CA ASP A 213 35.53 -17.63 18.77
C ASP A 213 36.62 -17.85 17.73
N LEU A 214 37.58 -16.92 17.66
CA LEU A 214 38.62 -16.91 16.63
C LEU A 214 39.71 -17.97 16.87
N ASP A 215 39.77 -18.53 18.07
CA ASP A 215 40.63 -19.66 18.47
C ASP A 215 39.96 -21.02 18.25
N ALA A 216 38.70 -21.05 17.80
CA ALA A 216 37.99 -22.30 17.52
C ALA A 216 38.69 -23.12 16.41
N GLU A 217 38.73 -24.44 16.59
CA GLU A 217 39.26 -25.35 15.60
C GLU A 217 38.43 -25.34 14.29
N HIS A 218 39.09 -25.51 13.15
CA HIS A 218 38.47 -25.62 11.82
C HIS A 218 37.71 -24.40 11.29
N LEU A 219 38.23 -23.18 11.54
CA LEU A 219 37.75 -21.94 10.90
C LEU A 219 38.25 -21.79 9.44
N GLY A 220 37.55 -22.45 8.51
CA GLY A 220 37.85 -22.38 7.08
C GLY A 220 37.25 -21.16 6.35
N GLN A 221 37.96 -20.62 5.36
CA GLN A 221 37.52 -19.48 4.52
C GLN A 221 36.19 -19.71 3.80
N GLY A 222 35.94 -20.94 3.34
CA GLY A 222 34.72 -21.29 2.59
C GLY A 222 33.48 -21.46 3.48
N SER A 223 33.68 -21.80 4.75
CA SER A 223 32.61 -22.15 5.70
C SER A 223 32.31 -21.08 6.73
N HIS A 224 33.16 -20.04 6.88
CA HIS A 224 32.98 -18.99 7.87
C HIS A 224 33.09 -17.58 7.26
N ARG A 225 32.46 -16.62 7.93
CA ARG A 225 32.67 -15.19 7.72
C ARG A 225 33.26 -14.60 8.98
N PHE A 226 34.28 -13.77 8.80
CA PHE A 226 34.98 -13.10 9.90
C PHE A 226 34.43 -11.69 10.01
N VAL A 227 33.93 -11.35 11.19
CA VAL A 227 33.21 -10.09 11.43
C VAL A 227 34.11 -9.20 12.28
N ARG A 228 34.35 -7.98 11.80
CA ARG A 228 35.01 -6.92 12.56
C ARG A 228 33.99 -5.83 12.85
N VAL A 229 33.77 -5.56 14.12
CA VAL A 229 32.85 -4.53 14.61
C VAL A 229 33.51 -3.16 14.42
N THR A 230 32.76 -2.23 13.83
CA THR A 230 33.24 -0.89 13.48
C THR A 230 33.52 -0.07 14.74
N ASP A 231 32.56 -0.05 15.67
CA ASP A 231 32.75 0.54 17.01
C ASP A 231 33.24 -0.53 17.98
N ARG A 232 34.52 -0.41 18.36
CA ARG A 232 35.20 -1.38 19.23
C ARG A 232 34.55 -1.52 20.62
N THR A 233 33.79 -0.52 21.06
CA THR A 233 33.09 -0.58 22.36
C THR A 233 31.83 -1.47 22.32
N ARG A 234 31.31 -1.76 21.12
CA ARG A 234 30.07 -2.51 20.90
C ARG A 234 30.29 -3.97 20.47
N VAL A 235 31.52 -4.49 20.59
CA VAL A 235 31.86 -5.84 20.11
C VAL A 235 30.97 -6.93 20.72
N ALA A 236 30.78 -6.90 22.05
CA ALA A 236 29.96 -7.87 22.76
C ALA A 236 28.47 -7.79 22.35
N GLU A 237 27.97 -6.57 22.16
CA GLU A 237 26.59 -6.30 21.76
C GLU A 237 26.30 -6.84 20.36
N VAL A 238 27.12 -6.45 19.38
CA VAL A 238 26.96 -6.89 17.98
C VAL A 238 27.12 -8.41 17.87
N ARG A 239 28.00 -9.02 18.66
CA ARG A 239 28.13 -10.48 18.71
C ARG A 239 26.84 -11.13 19.22
N ALA A 240 26.29 -10.64 20.32
CA ALA A 240 25.06 -11.17 20.90
C ALA A 240 23.88 -11.07 19.93
N ASP A 241 23.80 -9.99 19.14
CA ASP A 241 22.79 -9.86 18.07
C ASP A 241 22.90 -10.97 17.03
N PHE A 242 24.11 -11.30 16.58
CA PHE A 242 24.33 -12.40 15.64
C PHE A 242 23.94 -13.77 16.24
N GLU A 243 24.15 -13.96 17.54
CA GLU A 243 23.80 -15.17 18.28
C GLU A 243 22.29 -15.33 18.50
N ALA A 244 21.56 -14.22 18.63
CA ALA A 244 20.11 -14.20 18.88
C ALA A 244 19.25 -14.43 17.63
N ILE A 245 19.81 -14.26 16.42
CA ILE A 245 19.07 -14.47 15.17
C ILE A 245 18.65 -15.93 15.03
N ASP A 246 17.35 -16.18 14.81
CA ASP A 246 16.89 -17.48 14.34
C ASP A 246 17.28 -17.69 12.87
N TRP A 247 18.35 -18.43 12.66
CA TRP A 247 18.86 -18.76 11.33
C TRP A 247 18.12 -19.92 10.66
N ALA A 248 17.25 -20.67 11.37
CA ALA A 248 16.56 -21.84 10.82
C ALA A 248 15.76 -21.54 9.54
N PRO A 249 14.89 -20.52 9.48
CA PRO A 249 14.13 -20.22 8.27
C PRO A 249 15.02 -19.76 7.10
N ILE A 250 16.16 -19.14 7.38
CA ILE A 250 17.07 -18.58 6.35
C ILE A 250 17.98 -19.67 5.77
N LYS A 251 18.62 -20.45 6.65
CA LYS A 251 19.62 -21.44 6.24
C LYS A 251 18.99 -22.63 5.51
N ALA A 252 17.69 -22.88 5.72
CA ALA A 252 16.94 -23.98 5.12
C ALA A 252 16.40 -23.68 3.71
N CYS A 253 16.53 -22.43 3.21
CA CYS A 253 16.15 -22.05 1.85
C CYS A 253 17.16 -22.52 0.79
N VAL A 254 17.55 -23.80 0.82
CA VAL A 254 18.50 -24.42 -0.12
C VAL A 254 18.10 -25.87 -0.36
N ALA A 255 18.50 -26.42 -1.51
CA ALA A 255 18.30 -27.83 -1.84
C ALA A 255 19.28 -28.79 -1.11
N GLY A 256 20.42 -28.25 -0.64
CA GLY A 256 21.53 -29.03 -0.11
C GLY A 256 21.99 -28.57 1.27
N ASN A 257 23.31 -28.49 1.48
CA ASN A 257 23.85 -28.09 2.77
C ASN A 257 23.37 -26.67 3.16
N PRO A 258 22.83 -26.49 4.38
CA PRO A 258 22.33 -25.19 4.83
C PRO A 258 23.37 -24.10 4.64
N SER A 259 22.95 -22.96 4.10
CA SER A 259 23.87 -21.85 3.86
C SER A 259 23.22 -20.48 3.88
N ILE A 260 24.01 -19.49 4.32
CA ILE A 260 23.58 -18.11 4.50
C ILE A 260 24.52 -17.20 3.68
N ALA A 261 24.02 -16.28 2.88
CA ALA A 261 24.80 -15.31 2.12
C ALA A 261 25.11 -14.07 2.98
N ASN A 262 26.13 -13.29 2.62
CA ASN A 262 26.43 -12.04 3.33
C ASN A 262 25.23 -11.08 3.34
N GLY A 263 24.49 -11.03 2.23
CA GLY A 263 23.30 -10.20 2.13
C GLY A 263 22.18 -10.64 3.09
N GLU A 264 22.00 -11.96 3.22
CA GLU A 264 21.05 -12.55 4.17
C GLU A 264 21.51 -12.29 5.62
N MET A 265 22.82 -12.35 5.89
CA MET A 265 23.37 -12.03 7.23
C MET A 265 23.13 -10.58 7.62
N VAL A 266 23.40 -9.62 6.73
CA VAL A 266 23.21 -8.20 7.01
C VAL A 266 21.72 -7.88 7.13
N GLN A 267 20.88 -8.40 6.22
CA GLN A 267 19.43 -8.18 6.33
C GLN A 267 18.86 -8.81 7.60
N ALA A 268 19.29 -10.02 7.97
CA ALA A 268 18.87 -10.66 9.22
C ALA A 268 19.38 -9.89 10.44
N TYR A 269 20.59 -9.34 10.40
CA TYR A 269 21.11 -8.46 11.43
C TYR A 269 20.33 -7.14 11.53
N GLU A 270 20.00 -6.50 10.41
CA GLU A 270 19.17 -5.28 10.39
C GLU A 270 17.76 -5.57 10.90
N ARG A 271 17.17 -6.70 10.50
CA ARG A 271 15.86 -7.14 11.00
C ARG A 271 15.91 -7.52 12.46
N ALA A 272 16.92 -8.26 12.92
CA ALA A 272 17.12 -8.52 14.33
C ALA A 272 17.43 -7.23 15.07
N GLY A 273 18.06 -6.25 14.45
CA GLY A 273 18.16 -4.88 14.92
C GLY A 273 16.78 -4.25 15.02
N VAL A 274 15.88 -4.39 14.05
CA VAL A 274 14.50 -3.87 14.13
C VAL A 274 13.64 -4.62 15.15
N ASP A 275 13.71 -5.94 15.21
CA ASP A 275 13.03 -6.83 16.15
C ASP A 275 13.60 -6.68 17.56
N ARG A 276 14.89 -6.39 17.68
CA ARG A 276 15.54 -5.94 18.90
C ARG A 276 15.20 -4.50 19.17
N TRP A 277 14.97 -3.60 18.22
CA TRP A 277 14.45 -2.27 18.51
C TRP A 277 13.00 -2.36 18.97
N PHE A 278 12.23 -3.34 18.49
CA PHE A 278 10.96 -3.76 19.06
C PHE A 278 11.13 -4.39 20.45
N ALA A 279 12.17 -5.21 20.66
CA ALA A 279 12.47 -5.95 21.89
C ALA A 279 13.45 -5.23 22.86
N THR A 280 13.89 -4.02 22.55
CA THR A 280 14.66 -3.08 23.40
C THR A 280 13.89 -1.77 23.53
N THR A 281 12.85 -1.56 22.71
CA THR A 281 11.59 -1.03 23.22
C THR A 281 10.76 -2.07 23.98
N ASP A 282 11.30 -3.27 24.23
CA ASP A 282 10.89 -4.02 25.42
C ASP A 282 11.47 -3.25 26.60
N TRP A 283 10.72 -2.25 27.02
CA TRP A 283 10.94 -1.54 28.28
C TRP A 283 10.76 -2.46 29.50
N PHE A 284 10.58 -3.77 29.27
CA PHE A 284 10.18 -4.77 30.24
C PHE A 284 11.22 -5.87 30.47
N ALA A 285 12.48 -5.67 30.07
CA ALA A 285 13.57 -6.61 30.37
C ALA A 285 13.72 -6.91 31.88
N ASP A 286 13.22 -6.05 32.75
CA ASP A 286 13.23 -6.23 34.21
C ASP A 286 11.95 -6.86 34.80
N VAL A 287 11.03 -7.41 34.00
CA VAL A 287 9.79 -8.01 34.54
C VAL A 287 9.59 -9.45 34.08
N ALA A 288 10.67 -10.23 34.15
CA ALA A 288 10.56 -11.67 34.36
C ALA A 288 10.45 -11.95 35.87
N GLU A 289 9.39 -11.48 36.53
CA GLU A 289 9.02 -11.98 37.86
C GLU A 289 7.57 -12.49 37.86
N VAL A 290 7.51 -13.81 37.73
CA VAL A 290 6.58 -14.76 38.37
C VAL A 290 5.17 -14.20 38.67
N VAL A 291 4.22 -14.47 37.79
CA VAL A 291 2.82 -14.57 38.19
C VAL A 291 2.70 -15.81 39.09
N VAL A 292 2.80 -15.59 40.40
CA VAL A 292 2.41 -16.59 41.39
C VAL A 292 0.90 -16.74 41.28
N GLN A 293 0.45 -17.89 40.78
CA GLN A 293 -0.95 -18.31 40.92
C GLN A 293 -1.27 -18.42 42.42
N PRO A 294 -2.25 -17.69 42.96
CA PRO A 294 -2.87 -18.10 44.22
C PRO A 294 -3.63 -19.40 43.95
N ALA A 295 -3.48 -20.36 44.87
CA ALA A 295 -4.22 -21.62 44.82
C ALA A 295 -5.73 -21.35 44.73
N ALA A 296 -6.38 -22.03 43.81
CA ALA A 296 -7.83 -22.01 43.66
C ALA A 296 -8.48 -22.58 44.93
N GLU A 297 -9.31 -21.77 45.60
CA GLU A 297 -10.31 -22.29 46.53
C GLU A 297 -11.53 -22.75 45.72
N GLU A 298 -12.00 -23.97 45.99
CA GLU A 298 -13.17 -24.56 45.35
C GLU A 298 -14.44 -23.72 45.66
N PRO A 299 -15.23 -23.32 44.65
CA PRO A 299 -16.51 -22.68 44.90
C PRO A 299 -17.53 -23.69 45.41
N ALA A 300 -18.20 -23.34 46.50
CA ALA A 300 -19.36 -24.05 47.02
C ALA A 300 -20.53 -24.00 46.02
N GLU A 301 -21.16 -25.16 45.81
CA GLU A 301 -22.34 -25.32 44.96
C GLU A 301 -23.50 -24.40 45.38
N SER A 302 -23.99 -23.58 44.46
CA SER A 302 -25.29 -22.92 44.57
C SER A 302 -26.17 -23.25 43.36
N VAL A 303 -27.43 -23.55 43.67
CA VAL A 303 -28.50 -24.09 42.83
C VAL A 303 -28.80 -23.17 41.62
N ALA A 304 -28.77 -23.76 40.42
CA ALA A 304 -28.95 -23.05 39.15
C ALA A 304 -30.42 -22.83 38.75
N GLU A 305 -30.75 -21.58 38.42
CA GLU A 305 -31.87 -21.21 37.55
C GLU A 305 -31.51 -21.48 36.07
N PRO A 306 -32.47 -21.61 35.14
CA PRO A 306 -32.21 -22.12 33.80
C PRO A 306 -31.30 -21.18 33.00
N ALA A 307 -30.08 -21.63 32.74
CA ALA A 307 -29.03 -20.85 32.10
C ALA A 307 -29.39 -20.48 30.65
N VAL A 308 -29.57 -19.20 30.40
CA VAL A 308 -29.43 -18.62 29.05
C VAL A 308 -28.01 -18.91 28.58
N ALA A 309 -27.84 -19.39 27.34
CA ALA A 309 -26.50 -19.66 26.81
C ALA A 309 -25.61 -18.39 26.90
N PRO A 310 -24.35 -18.52 27.35
CA PRO A 310 -23.45 -17.37 27.51
C PRO A 310 -23.20 -16.69 26.17
N MET A 311 -23.18 -15.35 26.17
CA MET A 311 -23.02 -14.54 24.97
C MET A 311 -21.57 -14.62 24.46
N THR A 312 -21.35 -15.02 23.21
CA THR A 312 -19.97 -15.06 22.66
C THR A 312 -19.54 -13.69 22.12
N ILE A 313 -18.22 -13.43 22.01
CA ILE A 313 -17.70 -12.20 21.38
C ILE A 313 -18.24 -12.00 19.95
N PRO A 314 -18.31 -13.03 19.08
CA PRO A 314 -18.99 -12.89 17.78
C PRO A 314 -20.46 -12.42 17.90
N ALA A 315 -21.23 -12.97 18.83
CA ALA A 315 -22.63 -12.56 19.06
C ALA A 315 -22.74 -11.10 19.54
N VAL A 316 -21.79 -10.62 20.34
CA VAL A 316 -21.69 -9.20 20.71
C VAL A 316 -21.53 -8.32 19.47
N TYR A 317 -20.66 -8.70 18.53
CA TYR A 317 -20.44 -7.92 17.30
C TYR A 317 -21.64 -7.94 16.35
N GLU A 318 -22.37 -9.05 16.28
CA GLU A 318 -23.67 -9.11 15.58
C GLU A 318 -24.67 -8.13 16.22
N ARG A 319 -24.72 -8.09 17.56
CA ARG A 319 -25.60 -7.19 18.30
C ARG A 319 -25.23 -5.73 18.12
N ILE A 320 -23.95 -5.39 18.10
CA ILE A 320 -23.48 -4.03 17.75
C ILE A 320 -23.97 -3.68 16.35
N ALA A 321 -23.83 -4.56 15.37
CA ALA A 321 -24.28 -4.32 14.00
C ALA A 321 -25.80 -4.11 13.91
N ASP A 322 -26.60 -4.84 14.70
CA ASP A 322 -28.05 -4.62 14.84
C ASP A 322 -28.39 -3.26 15.42
N LEU A 323 -27.75 -2.87 16.53
CA LEU A 323 -27.98 -1.59 17.17
C LEU A 323 -27.66 -0.42 16.22
N VAL A 324 -26.59 -0.56 15.43
CA VAL A 324 -26.25 0.39 14.37
C VAL A 324 -27.35 0.45 13.30
N ARG A 325 -27.87 -0.69 12.84
CA ARG A 325 -29.01 -0.74 11.88
C ARG A 325 -30.26 -0.06 12.43
N LEU A 326 -30.60 -0.35 13.69
CA LEU A 326 -31.81 0.14 14.35
C LEU A 326 -31.77 1.64 14.68
N SER A 327 -30.58 2.22 14.80
CA SER A 327 -30.41 3.66 15.07
C SER A 327 -31.00 4.57 13.99
N GLY A 328 -31.39 4.04 12.82
CA GLY A 328 -32.03 4.80 11.75
C GLY A 328 -31.13 5.86 11.10
N MET A 329 -29.84 5.87 11.42
CA MET A 329 -28.88 6.84 10.91
C MET A 329 -28.69 6.64 9.39
N ASP A 330 -29.34 7.48 8.60
CA ASP A 330 -29.19 7.47 7.14
C ASP A 330 -27.75 7.83 6.73
N ALA A 331 -27.43 7.68 5.44
CA ALA A 331 -26.09 7.97 4.93
C ALA A 331 -25.68 9.45 5.16
N GLN A 332 -26.67 10.36 5.23
CA GLN A 332 -26.45 11.78 5.42
C GLN A 332 -26.13 12.11 6.89
N GLY A 333 -26.87 11.54 7.84
CA GLY A 333 -26.61 11.64 9.28
C GLY A 333 -25.25 11.08 9.67
N ARG A 334 -24.85 9.94 9.09
CA ARG A 334 -23.50 9.38 9.29
C ARG A 334 -22.40 10.26 8.71
N MET A 335 -22.63 10.87 7.55
CA MET A 335 -21.68 11.80 6.92
C MET A 335 -21.56 13.13 7.68
N VAL A 336 -22.64 13.60 8.31
CA VAL A 336 -22.67 14.82 9.12
C VAL A 336 -22.02 14.60 10.49
N GLY A 337 -22.32 13.46 11.13
CA GLY A 337 -21.71 13.07 12.42
C GLY A 337 -20.30 12.49 12.32
N GLY A 338 -19.87 12.05 11.12
CA GLY A 338 -18.57 11.41 10.92
C GLY A 338 -18.44 10.04 11.58
N VAL A 339 -19.56 9.34 11.82
CA VAL A 339 -19.61 8.08 12.57
C VAL A 339 -19.20 6.90 11.69
N VAL A 340 -18.14 6.20 12.09
CA VAL A 340 -17.63 4.99 11.40
C VAL A 340 -17.34 3.92 12.45
N TYR A 341 -17.99 2.76 12.35
CA TYR A 341 -17.78 1.66 13.29
C TYR A 341 -16.62 0.77 12.88
N THR A 342 -15.82 0.35 13.85
CA THR A 342 -14.62 -0.49 13.65
C THR A 342 -15.02 -1.98 13.57
N PRO A 343 -14.78 -2.68 12.45
CA PRO A 343 -14.99 -4.13 12.37
C PRO A 343 -14.11 -4.88 13.37
N PHE A 344 -14.53 -6.08 13.79
CA PHE A 344 -13.85 -6.86 14.83
C PHE A 344 -12.36 -7.07 14.56
N GLU A 345 -11.99 -7.59 13.39
CA GLU A 345 -10.58 -7.86 13.05
C GLU A 345 -9.71 -6.58 13.07
N LEU A 346 -10.30 -5.45 12.69
CA LEU A 346 -9.65 -4.15 12.74
C LEU A 346 -9.46 -3.67 14.18
N ALA A 347 -10.50 -3.80 15.01
CA ALA A 347 -10.46 -3.46 16.43
C ALA A 347 -9.45 -4.34 17.18
N ARG A 348 -9.47 -5.65 16.98
CA ARG A 348 -8.55 -6.62 17.59
C ARG A 348 -7.09 -6.28 17.24
N THR A 349 -6.82 -6.02 15.97
CA THR A 349 -5.48 -5.62 15.52
C THR A 349 -5.02 -4.31 16.19
N MET A 350 -5.91 -3.32 16.36
CA MET A 350 -5.55 -2.08 17.06
C MET A 350 -5.20 -2.34 18.54
N VAL A 351 -5.93 -3.23 19.22
CA VAL A 351 -5.64 -3.62 20.60
C VAL A 351 -4.32 -4.38 20.70
N ASP A 352 -4.06 -5.32 19.77
CA ASP A 352 -2.80 -6.05 19.73
C ASP A 352 -1.60 -5.13 19.46
N LEU A 353 -1.76 -4.13 18.60
CA LEU A 353 -0.75 -3.09 18.36
C LEU A 353 -0.52 -2.18 19.57
N ALA A 354 -1.49 -2.04 20.46
CA ALA A 354 -1.35 -1.24 21.68
C ALA A 354 -0.46 -1.91 22.74
N ARG A 355 -0.29 -3.25 22.64
CA ARG A 355 0.52 -4.07 23.56
C ARG A 355 0.22 -3.74 25.03
N LEU A 356 -1.06 -3.83 25.39
CA LEU A 356 -1.53 -3.52 26.74
C LEU A 356 -0.92 -4.45 27.78
N GLN A 357 -0.67 -3.92 28.97
CA GLN A 357 -0.24 -4.63 30.16
C GLN A 357 -1.36 -4.59 31.22
N PRO A 358 -1.49 -5.61 32.08
CA PRO A 358 -2.61 -5.70 33.03
C PRO A 358 -2.72 -4.52 34.02
N HIS A 359 -1.62 -3.80 34.29
CA HIS A 359 -1.59 -2.69 35.25
C HIS A 359 -2.00 -1.34 34.64
N GLU A 360 -2.03 -1.25 33.32
CA GLU A 360 -2.14 0.00 32.57
C GLU A 360 -3.59 0.47 32.44
N THR A 361 -3.74 1.79 32.43
CA THR A 361 -5.00 2.50 32.21
C THR A 361 -5.19 2.85 30.74
N VAL A 362 -6.40 2.64 30.22
CA VAL A 362 -6.73 2.80 28.81
C VAL A 362 -7.90 3.74 28.61
N LEU A 363 -7.75 4.67 27.65
CA LEU A 363 -8.79 5.59 27.22
C LEU A 363 -9.30 5.25 25.82
N GLU A 364 -10.63 5.16 25.66
CA GLU A 364 -11.34 5.18 24.38
C GLU A 364 -12.27 6.41 24.34
N PRO A 365 -11.85 7.53 23.72
CA PRO A 365 -12.53 8.82 23.87
C PRO A 365 -13.75 9.00 22.95
N SER A 366 -14.04 8.04 22.07
CA SER A 366 -15.15 8.09 21.10
C SER A 366 -15.66 6.67 20.85
N CYS A 367 -16.20 6.05 21.90
CA CYS A 367 -16.39 4.60 21.96
C CYS A 367 -17.54 4.06 21.12
N GLY A 368 -18.47 4.91 20.68
CA GLY A 368 -19.70 4.51 20.03
C GLY A 368 -20.40 3.40 20.82
N ARG A 369 -20.66 2.28 20.15
CA ARG A 369 -21.30 1.08 20.73
C ARG A 369 -20.31 0.02 21.23
N GLY A 370 -19.04 0.37 21.37
CA GLY A 370 -18.05 -0.44 22.09
C GLY A 370 -17.26 -1.48 21.31
N SER A 371 -17.07 -1.31 20.00
CA SER A 371 -16.25 -2.27 19.24
C SER A 371 -14.84 -2.43 19.83
N LEU A 372 -14.12 -1.33 20.13
CA LEU A 372 -12.79 -1.47 20.75
C LEU A 372 -12.87 -1.96 22.20
N VAL A 373 -13.90 -1.59 22.97
CA VAL A 373 -14.19 -2.16 24.30
C VAL A 373 -14.21 -3.69 24.26
N PHE A 374 -15.03 -4.27 23.39
CA PHE A 374 -15.14 -5.74 23.32
C PHE A 374 -13.93 -6.40 22.66
N ALA A 375 -13.17 -5.69 21.82
CA ALA A 375 -11.86 -6.18 21.36
C ALA A 375 -10.83 -6.22 22.51
N MET A 376 -10.89 -5.30 23.48
CA MET A 376 -10.05 -5.34 24.69
C MET A 376 -10.47 -6.48 25.63
N VAL A 377 -11.78 -6.73 25.77
CA VAL A 377 -12.29 -7.89 26.51
C VAL A 377 -11.77 -9.19 25.89
N ASP A 378 -11.94 -9.36 24.57
CA ASP A 378 -11.45 -10.52 23.82
C ASP A 378 -9.93 -10.71 23.97
N HIS A 379 -9.16 -9.62 23.89
CA HIS A 379 -7.69 -9.65 24.03
C HIS A 379 -7.21 -10.23 25.37
N TRP A 380 -7.91 -9.94 26.47
CA TRP A 380 -7.56 -10.46 27.79
C TRP A 380 -8.05 -11.89 28.01
N LEU A 381 -9.26 -12.22 27.54
CA LEU A 381 -9.77 -13.60 27.58
C LEU A 381 -8.87 -14.55 26.79
N ALA A 382 -8.41 -14.14 25.61
CA ALA A 382 -7.47 -14.91 24.79
C ALA A 382 -6.10 -15.13 25.47
N ARG A 383 -5.77 -14.33 26.50
CA ARG A 383 -4.57 -14.48 27.35
C ARG A 383 -4.83 -15.31 28.61
N GLY A 384 -6.00 -15.92 28.73
CA GLY A 384 -6.36 -16.83 29.81
C GLY A 384 -6.90 -16.16 31.07
N LEU A 385 -7.23 -14.86 31.03
CA LEU A 385 -7.93 -14.23 32.14
C LEU A 385 -9.38 -14.72 32.21
N THR A 386 -9.92 -14.85 33.43
CA THR A 386 -11.34 -15.16 33.63
C THR A 386 -12.21 -13.93 33.38
N HIS A 387 -13.52 -14.12 33.19
CA HIS A 387 -14.47 -13.02 33.03
C HIS A 387 -14.46 -12.08 34.24
N GLU A 388 -14.31 -12.59 35.46
CA GLU A 388 -14.19 -11.79 36.68
C GLU A 388 -12.92 -10.92 36.68
N GLN A 389 -11.80 -11.46 36.20
CA GLN A 389 -10.54 -10.72 36.11
C GLN A 389 -10.62 -9.62 35.04
N VAL A 390 -11.24 -9.92 33.89
CA VAL A 390 -11.43 -8.93 32.82
C VAL A 390 -12.44 -7.85 33.22
N ALA A 391 -13.51 -8.21 33.93
CA ALA A 391 -14.47 -7.26 34.51
C ALA A 391 -13.76 -6.27 35.45
N ARG A 392 -12.99 -6.79 36.42
CA ARG A 392 -12.21 -5.96 37.35
C ARG A 392 -11.23 -5.05 36.64
N TYR A 393 -10.51 -5.55 35.63
CA TYR A 393 -9.65 -4.72 34.80
C TYR A 393 -10.44 -3.58 34.15
N CYS A 394 -11.60 -3.87 33.55
CA CYS A 394 -12.41 -2.85 32.91
C CYS A 394 -12.89 -1.78 33.90
N GLU A 395 -13.36 -2.19 35.09
CA GLU A 395 -13.81 -1.31 36.17
C GLU A 395 -12.70 -0.40 36.71
N GLU A 396 -11.47 -0.88 36.78
CA GLU A 396 -10.37 -0.13 37.37
C GLU A 396 -9.56 0.67 36.34
N LYS A 397 -9.49 0.18 35.10
CA LYS A 397 -8.47 0.58 34.12
C LYS A 397 -9.02 1.03 32.78
N LEU A 398 -10.24 0.67 32.39
CA LEU A 398 -10.80 1.06 31.09
C LEU A 398 -11.77 2.23 31.25
N PHE A 399 -11.49 3.31 30.54
CA PHE A 399 -12.26 4.56 30.57
C PHE A 399 -12.74 4.89 29.17
N VAL A 400 -14.05 5.09 29.03
CA VAL A 400 -14.67 5.32 27.72
C VAL A 400 -15.53 6.57 27.73
N SER A 401 -15.67 7.21 26.58
CA SER A 401 -16.64 8.29 26.39
C SER A 401 -17.16 8.36 24.97
N ASP A 402 -18.37 8.87 24.80
CA ASP A 402 -18.89 9.28 23.50
C ASP A 402 -19.80 10.52 23.65
N LEU A 403 -19.92 11.28 22.57
CA LEU A 403 -20.83 12.42 22.51
C LEU A 403 -22.30 11.96 22.44
N ASP A 404 -22.56 10.81 21.80
CA ASP A 404 -23.90 10.23 21.68
C ASP A 404 -24.27 9.46 22.94
N GLY A 405 -25.17 10.04 23.74
CA GLY A 405 -25.67 9.40 24.96
C GLY A 405 -26.38 8.06 24.72
N GLN A 406 -27.01 7.87 23.56
CA GLN A 406 -27.65 6.59 23.23
C GLN A 406 -26.59 5.52 22.92
N ALA A 407 -25.51 5.88 22.23
CA ALA A 407 -24.42 4.95 21.97
C ALA A 407 -23.74 4.48 23.26
N VAL A 408 -23.52 5.40 24.21
CA VAL A 408 -22.99 5.06 25.54
C VAL A 408 -23.95 4.14 26.30
N GLN A 409 -25.25 4.44 26.29
CA GLN A 409 -26.26 3.59 26.94
C GLN A 409 -26.25 2.18 26.34
N ASP A 410 -26.34 2.08 25.00
CA ASP A 410 -26.28 0.81 24.25
C ASP A 410 -25.04 -0.01 24.61
N LEU A 411 -23.86 0.63 24.70
CA LEU A 411 -22.61 -0.01 25.13
C LEU A 411 -22.71 -0.53 26.56
N THR A 412 -23.13 0.31 27.52
CA THR A 412 -23.18 -0.11 28.92
C THR A 412 -24.17 -1.25 29.17
N ASP A 413 -25.31 -1.26 28.48
CA ASP A 413 -26.30 -2.33 28.60
C ASP A 413 -25.79 -3.64 27.97
N LEU A 414 -25.14 -3.56 26.81
CA LEU A 414 -24.52 -4.72 26.17
C LEU A 414 -23.37 -5.28 27.00
N TYR A 415 -22.55 -4.41 27.60
CA TYR A 415 -21.46 -4.78 28.51
C TYR A 415 -21.98 -5.54 29.73
N ARG A 416 -22.99 -4.99 30.41
CA ARG A 416 -23.63 -5.67 31.56
C ARG A 416 -24.24 -7.01 31.16
N ALA A 417 -24.95 -7.06 30.04
CA ALA A 417 -25.57 -8.30 29.56
C ALA A 417 -24.53 -9.38 29.23
N TYR A 418 -23.39 -8.99 28.62
CA TYR A 418 -22.30 -9.90 28.32
C TYR A 418 -21.71 -10.52 29.60
N PHE A 419 -21.30 -9.71 30.58
CA PHE A 419 -20.74 -10.23 31.83
C PHE A 419 -21.77 -11.01 32.66
N ALA A 420 -23.02 -10.56 32.72
CA ALA A 420 -24.10 -11.27 33.42
C ALA A 420 -24.34 -12.67 32.83
N SER A 421 -24.25 -12.82 31.50
CA SER A 421 -24.36 -14.13 30.84
C SER A 421 -23.23 -15.10 31.19
N HIS A 422 -22.14 -14.60 31.78
CA HIS A 422 -21.01 -15.38 32.31
C HIS A 422 -20.96 -15.41 33.84
N GLY A 423 -22.04 -15.02 34.53
CA GLY A 423 -22.12 -15.03 35.99
C GLY A 423 -21.40 -13.88 36.70
N VAL A 424 -20.98 -12.83 35.97
CA VAL A 424 -20.23 -11.70 36.50
C VAL A 424 -21.07 -10.43 36.46
N THR A 425 -21.08 -9.66 37.55
CA THR A 425 -21.65 -8.30 37.55
C THR A 425 -20.52 -7.30 37.41
N SER A 426 -20.61 -6.39 36.45
CA SER A 426 -19.56 -5.41 36.16
C SER A 426 -20.15 -4.13 35.57
N ASP A 427 -19.58 -2.97 35.92
CA ASP A 427 -19.95 -1.67 35.39
C ASP A 427 -18.76 -0.96 34.71
N LEU A 428 -18.96 -0.47 33.49
CA LEU A 428 -17.91 0.22 32.73
C LEU A 428 -17.77 1.69 33.17
N ASN A 429 -16.54 2.22 33.25
CA ASN A 429 -16.31 3.67 33.41
C ASN A 429 -16.67 4.43 32.13
N ALA A 430 -17.96 4.64 31.90
CA ALA A 430 -18.48 5.30 30.72
C ALA A 430 -18.99 6.72 31.01
N ARG A 431 -18.69 7.68 30.13
CA ARG A 431 -19.15 9.07 30.24
C ARG A 431 -19.77 9.55 28.93
N VAL A 432 -20.93 10.18 29.02
CA VAL A 432 -21.53 10.95 27.92
C VAL A 432 -20.95 12.35 27.91
N GLY A 433 -20.38 12.78 26.78
CA GLY A 433 -19.87 14.15 26.63
C GLY A 433 -18.86 14.33 25.50
N ASP A 434 -18.52 15.58 25.25
CA ASP A 434 -17.50 15.95 24.28
C ASP A 434 -16.10 15.57 24.78
N ALA A 435 -15.47 14.57 24.18
CA ALA A 435 -14.16 14.09 24.59
C ALA A 435 -13.06 15.18 24.54
N LEU A 436 -13.16 16.17 23.63
CA LEU A 436 -12.14 17.21 23.47
C LEU A 436 -12.17 18.23 24.62
N PHE A 437 -13.31 18.40 25.30
CA PHE A 437 -13.50 19.49 26.27
C PHE A 437 -14.15 19.07 27.60
N ALA A 438 -14.80 17.92 27.64
CA ALA A 438 -15.57 17.37 28.76
C ALA A 438 -15.33 15.85 28.95
N GLY A 439 -14.27 15.32 28.34
CA GLY A 439 -13.84 13.93 28.53
C GLY A 439 -13.18 13.68 29.89
N TRP A 440 -12.19 12.80 29.91
CA TRP A 440 -11.44 12.42 31.12
C TRP A 440 -10.23 13.34 31.40
N SER A 441 -10.45 14.64 31.31
CA SER A 441 -9.37 15.66 31.39
C SER A 441 -8.71 15.82 32.77
N ASP A 442 -9.26 15.21 33.80
CA ASP A 442 -8.79 15.21 35.19
C ASP A 442 -7.63 14.22 35.44
N ARG A 443 -7.26 13.41 34.45
CA ARG A 443 -6.25 12.35 34.59
C ARG A 443 -5.47 12.12 33.30
N THR A 444 -4.42 11.30 33.42
CA THR A 444 -3.62 10.78 32.30
C THR A 444 -3.77 9.26 32.22
N PHE A 445 -3.44 8.70 31.06
CA PHE A 445 -3.58 7.28 30.75
C PHE A 445 -2.27 6.70 30.22
N ASP A 446 -2.12 5.39 30.30
CA ASP A 446 -0.99 4.70 29.70
C ASP A 446 -1.18 4.59 28.19
N ALA A 447 -2.40 4.27 27.73
CA ALA A 447 -2.73 4.13 26.32
C ALA A 447 -4.06 4.81 25.95
N THR A 448 -4.11 5.42 24.77
CA THR A 448 -5.37 5.75 24.07
C THR A 448 -5.55 4.81 22.88
N ILE A 449 -6.69 4.15 22.75
CA ILE A 449 -7.07 3.39 21.55
C ILE A 449 -8.34 4.01 20.99
N ALA A 450 -8.32 4.47 19.73
CA ALA A 450 -9.45 5.27 19.23
C ALA A 450 -9.70 5.14 17.72
N ASN A 451 -10.98 5.16 17.36
CA ASN A 451 -11.47 5.52 16.04
C ASN A 451 -12.28 6.84 16.14
N PRO A 452 -11.62 8.01 16.04
CA PRO A 452 -12.26 9.31 16.19
C PRO A 452 -13.22 9.66 15.03
N PRO A 453 -14.10 10.68 15.18
CA PRO A 453 -15.05 11.09 14.14
C PRO A 453 -14.38 11.73 12.91
N TYR A 454 -14.85 11.36 11.71
CA TYR A 454 -14.30 11.80 10.41
C TYR A 454 -15.08 12.98 9.82
N VAL A 455 -15.09 14.12 10.54
CA VAL A 455 -15.83 15.33 10.13
C VAL A 455 -14.90 16.53 9.98
N GLY A 456 -15.04 17.24 8.86
CA GLY A 456 -14.30 18.49 8.61
C GLY A 456 -14.82 19.64 9.47
N LEU A 457 -13.94 20.46 10.03
CA LEU A 457 -14.33 21.57 10.91
C LEU A 457 -15.26 22.58 10.24
N GLY A 458 -15.23 22.70 8.91
CA GLY A 458 -16.14 23.57 8.14
C GLY A 458 -17.59 23.09 8.13
N LYS A 459 -17.87 21.85 8.53
CA LYS A 459 -19.23 21.29 8.65
C LYS A 459 -19.80 21.42 10.06
N LEU A 460 -19.00 21.83 11.04
CA LEU A 460 -19.41 21.98 12.43
C LEU A 460 -19.92 23.40 12.72
N PRO A 461 -20.71 23.59 13.80
CA PRO A 461 -21.11 24.92 14.25
C PRO A 461 -19.91 25.88 14.38
N ALA A 462 -20.05 27.12 13.87
CA ALA A 462 -18.94 28.04 13.74
C ALA A 462 -18.24 28.37 15.07
N ASN A 463 -19.00 28.51 16.16
CA ASN A 463 -18.49 28.71 17.51
C ASN A 463 -17.67 27.50 18.01
N TYR A 464 -18.15 26.28 17.74
CA TYR A 464 -17.45 25.05 18.10
C TYR A 464 -16.14 24.90 17.31
N ALA A 465 -16.21 25.08 15.99
CA ALA A 465 -15.03 25.03 15.13
C ALA A 465 -13.98 26.08 15.55
N ALA A 466 -14.40 27.30 15.93
CA ALA A 466 -13.51 28.33 16.45
C ALA A 466 -12.82 27.89 17.75
N ARG A 467 -13.57 27.27 18.68
CA ARG A 467 -13.03 26.76 19.95
C ARG A 467 -12.00 25.64 19.72
N VAL A 468 -12.27 24.71 18.79
CA VAL A 468 -11.32 23.64 18.42
C VAL A 468 -10.03 24.24 17.83
N ARG A 469 -10.15 25.19 16.90
CA ARG A 469 -8.99 25.88 16.30
C ARG A 469 -8.15 26.64 17.33
N ALA A 470 -8.77 27.19 18.36
CA ALA A 470 -8.08 27.89 19.45
C ALA A 470 -7.36 26.93 20.42
N SER A 471 -7.84 25.69 20.55
CA SER A 471 -7.38 24.75 21.59
C SER A 471 -6.37 23.69 21.08
N PHE A 472 -6.39 23.42 19.77
CA PHE A 472 -5.61 22.37 19.12
C PHE A 472 -4.78 22.96 17.98
N SER A 473 -3.46 22.89 18.14
CA SER A 473 -2.49 23.43 17.18
C SER A 473 -2.53 22.70 15.84
N THR A 474 -2.89 21.41 15.83
CA THR A 474 -3.10 20.62 14.62
C THR A 474 -4.26 21.12 13.78
N CYS A 475 -5.22 21.82 14.39
CA CYS A 475 -6.42 22.35 13.74
C CYS A 475 -6.35 23.85 13.44
N ALA A 476 -5.31 24.57 13.88
CA ALA A 476 -5.28 26.03 13.92
C ALA A 476 -5.41 26.72 12.54
N LYS A 477 -5.00 26.05 11.44
CA LYS A 477 -5.01 26.62 10.08
C LYS A 477 -5.60 25.65 9.06
N GLY A 478 -6.18 26.21 7.99
CA GLY A 478 -6.65 25.46 6.84
C GLY A 478 -7.94 24.66 7.08
N THR A 479 -8.19 23.70 6.18
CA THR A 479 -9.35 22.79 6.21
C THR A 479 -9.04 21.54 7.03
N ALA A 480 -8.84 21.71 8.34
CA ALA A 480 -8.58 20.60 9.25
C ALA A 480 -9.85 19.79 9.53
N ASP A 481 -9.64 18.52 9.84
CA ASP A 481 -10.67 17.56 10.27
C ASP A 481 -10.58 17.31 11.77
N LEU A 482 -11.70 16.95 12.40
CA LEU A 482 -11.82 16.81 13.86
C LEU A 482 -10.90 15.73 14.44
N TYR A 483 -10.64 14.63 13.71
CA TYR A 483 -9.71 13.58 14.16
C TYR A 483 -8.30 14.10 14.46
N GLN A 484 -7.88 15.21 13.84
CA GLN A 484 -6.55 15.80 14.11
C GLN A 484 -6.46 16.35 15.54
N ALA A 485 -7.57 16.85 16.09
CA ALA A 485 -7.65 17.26 17.49
C ALA A 485 -7.59 16.05 18.43
N PHE A 486 -8.19 14.91 18.05
CA PHE A 486 -8.12 13.66 18.82
C PHE A 486 -6.70 13.08 18.85
N PHE A 487 -5.95 13.14 17.74
CA PHE A 487 -4.52 12.80 17.77
C PHE A 487 -3.77 13.66 18.78
N GLU A 488 -3.97 14.99 18.73
CA GLU A 488 -3.30 15.91 19.66
C GLU A 488 -3.73 15.69 21.11
N LEU A 489 -5.01 15.41 21.36
CA LEU A 489 -5.53 15.03 22.68
C LEU A 489 -4.82 13.78 23.22
N ALA A 490 -4.73 12.72 22.41
CA ALA A 490 -4.06 11.48 22.79
C ALA A 490 -2.58 11.71 23.14
N GLN A 491 -1.86 12.58 22.40
CA GLN A 491 -0.47 12.92 22.73
C GLN A 491 -0.33 13.75 24.02
N ARG A 492 -1.38 14.44 24.45
CA ARG A 492 -1.40 15.25 25.68
C ARG A 492 -1.80 14.43 26.92
N GLN A 493 -2.66 13.43 26.74
CA GLN A 493 -3.28 12.69 27.86
C GLN A 493 -2.80 11.24 28.00
N SER A 494 -2.06 10.70 27.03
CA SER A 494 -1.56 9.33 27.10
C SER A 494 -0.07 9.20 26.77
N THR A 495 0.57 8.21 27.40
CA THR A 495 1.96 7.84 27.10
C THR A 495 2.11 7.29 25.69
N ARG A 496 1.13 6.52 25.22
CA ARG A 496 1.05 5.99 23.85
C ARG A 496 -0.36 6.02 23.29
N SER A 497 -0.49 5.85 21.98
CA SER A 497 -1.80 5.72 21.34
C SER A 497 -1.79 4.82 20.12
N VAL A 498 -2.94 4.18 19.86
CA VAL A 498 -3.26 3.50 18.60
C VAL A 498 -4.53 4.10 18.03
N ILE A 499 -4.40 4.84 16.93
CA ILE A 499 -5.52 5.59 16.34
C ILE A 499 -5.69 5.21 14.89
N ILE A 500 -6.91 4.88 14.48
CA ILE A 500 -7.29 4.76 13.07
C ILE A 500 -7.98 6.03 12.58
N ALA A 501 -7.53 6.59 11.46
CA ALA A 501 -8.06 7.84 10.92
C ALA A 501 -7.87 7.90 9.40
N PRO A 502 -8.52 8.85 8.68
CA PRO A 502 -8.28 9.06 7.26
C PRO A 502 -6.78 9.24 6.95
N ASN A 503 -6.23 8.58 5.92
CA ASN A 503 -4.80 8.66 5.60
C ASN A 503 -4.39 9.96 4.86
N ALA A 504 -5.37 10.81 4.50
CA ALA A 504 -5.14 12.04 3.73
C ALA A 504 -4.26 13.07 4.47
N TRP A 505 -4.24 13.08 5.81
CA TRP A 505 -3.33 13.95 6.57
C TRP A 505 -1.86 13.63 6.32
N MET A 506 -1.51 12.45 5.80
CA MET A 506 -0.12 12.12 5.50
C MET A 506 0.39 12.87 4.27
N ARG A 507 -0.48 13.25 3.32
CA ARG A 507 -0.05 13.79 2.01
C ARG A 507 -0.57 15.18 1.67
N THR A 508 -1.49 15.73 2.48
CA THR A 508 -2.10 17.05 2.24
C THR A 508 -1.51 18.15 3.11
N THR A 509 -1.63 19.40 2.67
CA THR A 509 -1.17 20.57 3.45
C THR A 509 -1.93 20.73 4.76
N ALA A 510 -3.20 20.31 4.81
CA ALA A 510 -4.02 20.32 6.02
C ALA A 510 -3.45 19.43 7.15
N GLY A 511 -2.65 18.41 6.82
CA GLY A 511 -2.01 17.54 7.81
C GLY A 511 -0.62 17.99 8.27
N THR A 512 -0.12 19.15 7.82
CA THR A 512 1.26 19.59 8.11
C THR A 512 1.55 19.67 9.61
N ALA A 513 0.65 20.31 10.37
CA ALA A 513 0.83 20.45 11.82
C ALA A 513 0.76 19.09 12.54
N LEU A 514 -0.13 18.19 12.09
CA LEU A 514 -0.21 16.83 12.62
C LEU A 514 1.07 16.03 12.34
N ARG A 515 1.60 16.08 11.11
CA ARG A 515 2.89 15.44 10.78
C ARG A 515 4.02 15.95 11.67
N VAL A 516 4.11 17.25 11.91
CA VAL A 516 5.12 17.84 12.80
C VAL A 516 4.98 17.32 14.24
N LEU A 517 3.75 17.26 14.75
CA LEU A 517 3.47 16.74 16.10
C LEU A 517 3.83 15.25 16.24
N LEU A 518 3.46 14.43 15.25
CA LEU A 518 3.62 12.98 15.28
C LEU A 518 5.04 12.54 14.89
N ARG A 519 5.78 13.33 14.10
CA ARG A 519 7.11 12.97 13.60
C ARG A 519 8.06 12.49 14.70
N PRO A 520 8.16 13.05 15.91
CA PRO A 520 9.03 12.49 16.95
C PRO A 520 8.45 11.29 17.72
N ARG A 521 7.15 11.00 17.58
CA ARG A 521 6.40 10.09 18.46
C ARG A 521 5.92 8.81 17.78
N VAL A 522 5.65 8.85 16.48
CA VAL A 522 5.13 7.69 15.73
C VAL A 522 6.11 6.51 15.78
N ARG A 523 5.58 5.30 15.95
CA ARG A 523 6.30 4.02 16.02
C ARG A 523 6.03 3.18 14.79
N SER A 524 4.76 3.03 14.45
CA SER A 524 4.36 2.32 13.25
C SER A 524 3.14 2.94 12.59
N VAL A 525 3.02 2.71 11.29
CA VAL A 525 1.89 3.12 10.46
C VAL A 525 1.48 1.94 9.59
N ILE A 526 0.19 1.61 9.62
CA ILE A 526 -0.44 0.72 8.64
C ILE A 526 -1.29 1.61 7.73
N ASP A 527 -0.82 1.92 6.52
CA ASP A 527 -1.57 2.71 5.54
C ASP A 527 -2.31 1.77 4.59
N PHE A 528 -3.62 1.63 4.75
CA PHE A 528 -4.44 0.78 3.87
C PHE A 528 -4.55 1.31 2.44
N GLU A 529 -3.90 2.45 2.15
CA GLU A 529 -3.76 2.99 0.82
C GLU A 529 -5.13 3.24 0.17
N HIS A 530 -5.48 2.50 -0.87
CA HIS A 530 -6.73 2.59 -1.62
C HIS A 530 -7.73 1.50 -1.21
N ARG A 531 -7.33 0.60 -0.31
CA ARG A 531 -8.15 -0.48 0.22
C ARG A 531 -9.12 0.09 1.26
N ARG A 532 -10.39 -0.22 1.07
CA ARG A 532 -11.44 0.14 2.04
C ARG A 532 -11.52 -0.97 3.07
N VAL A 533 -11.15 -0.66 4.31
CA VAL A 533 -11.23 -1.61 5.43
C VAL A 533 -12.57 -1.59 6.17
N PHE A 534 -13.34 -0.51 5.99
CA PHE A 534 -14.73 -0.44 6.43
C PHE A 534 -15.63 -0.95 5.30
N LEU A 535 -15.85 -2.27 5.26
CA LEU A 535 -16.65 -2.95 4.23
C LEU A 535 -18.15 -3.02 4.60
N GLY A 536 -19.00 -3.18 3.58
CA GLY A 536 -20.46 -3.36 3.71
C GLY A 536 -21.31 -2.16 3.27
N PRO A 537 -22.65 -2.30 3.21
CA PRO A 537 -23.58 -1.23 2.79
C PRO A 537 -23.57 0.01 3.70
N GLN A 538 -22.86 -0.09 4.83
CA GLN A 538 -22.70 0.93 5.85
C GLN A 538 -21.25 1.43 5.98
N GLY A 539 -20.33 0.89 5.17
CA GLY A 539 -18.91 1.20 5.21
C GLY A 539 -18.61 2.61 4.68
N ALA A 540 -17.75 3.35 5.38
CA ALA A 540 -17.31 4.65 4.93
C ALA A 540 -16.40 4.51 3.69
N SER A 541 -16.58 5.37 2.67
CA SER A 541 -15.70 5.44 1.49
C SER A 541 -14.32 6.03 1.78
N VAL A 542 -13.93 6.08 3.05
CA VAL A 542 -12.75 6.77 3.56
C VAL A 542 -11.55 5.83 3.55
N LEU A 543 -10.46 6.32 2.96
CA LEU A 543 -9.15 5.66 3.00
C LEU A 543 -8.48 5.98 4.32
N THR A 544 -8.05 4.97 5.06
CA THR A 544 -7.59 5.11 6.45
C THR A 544 -6.21 4.52 6.69
N ALA A 545 -5.61 4.92 7.80
CA ALA A 545 -4.38 4.35 8.32
C ALA A 545 -4.48 4.17 9.84
N ILE A 546 -3.87 3.11 10.37
CA ILE A 546 -3.62 2.94 11.80
C ILE A 546 -2.27 3.56 12.12
N VAL A 547 -2.22 4.39 13.16
CA VAL A 547 -1.01 5.07 13.62
C VAL A 547 -0.76 4.71 15.08
N VAL A 548 0.39 4.10 15.33
CA VAL A 548 0.88 3.80 16.68
C VAL A 548 1.88 4.89 17.07
N THR A 549 1.68 5.51 18.23
CA THR A 549 2.55 6.57 18.77
C THR A 549 2.99 6.23 20.17
N GLY A 550 4.10 6.82 20.62
CA GLY A 550 4.59 6.73 22.00
C GLY A 550 5.43 7.94 22.37
N PRO A 551 6.24 7.86 23.45
CA PRO A 551 7.15 8.94 23.83
C PRO A 551 8.09 9.34 22.68
N ALA A 552 8.62 10.56 22.72
CA ALA A 552 9.54 11.01 21.68
C ALA A 552 10.75 10.07 21.53
N THR A 553 11.15 9.76 20.30
CA THR A 553 12.28 8.86 20.00
C THR A 553 13.01 9.26 18.72
N GLN A 554 14.23 8.73 18.57
CA GLN A 554 15.00 8.76 17.32
C GLN A 554 14.86 7.48 16.49
N ALA A 555 14.13 6.49 16.99
CA ALA A 555 13.90 5.24 16.27
C ALA A 555 13.29 5.43 14.89
N PRO A 556 13.60 4.55 13.93
CA PRO A 556 12.86 4.47 12.69
C PRO A 556 11.37 4.21 12.94
N VAL A 557 10.58 4.45 11.89
CA VAL A 557 9.14 4.20 11.85
C VAL A 557 8.90 2.95 11.02
N LEU A 558 8.00 2.10 11.50
CA LEU A 558 7.67 0.86 10.83
C LEU A 558 6.42 1.03 9.98
N PHE A 559 6.45 0.49 8.79
CA PHE A 559 5.44 0.74 7.78
C PHE A 559 4.98 -0.55 7.10
N ARG A 560 3.67 -0.66 6.85
CA ARG A 560 3.07 -1.69 5.99
C ARG A 560 1.73 -1.19 5.42
N THR A 561 1.20 -1.93 4.44
CA THR A 561 -0.03 -1.56 3.72
C THR A 561 -1.21 -2.51 3.95
N ASP A 562 -0.97 -3.55 4.72
CA ASP A 562 -1.88 -4.65 5.05
C ASP A 562 -1.83 -4.94 6.56
N MET A 563 -2.75 -5.73 7.08
CA MET A 563 -2.78 -6.07 8.51
C MET A 563 -1.75 -7.14 8.85
N PRO A 564 -1.17 -7.15 10.07
CA PRO A 564 -0.17 -8.16 10.46
C PRO A 564 -0.58 -9.61 10.29
N HIS A 565 -1.88 -9.93 10.39
CA HIS A 565 -2.41 -11.28 10.21
C HIS A 565 -2.74 -11.62 8.74
N GLU A 566 -2.77 -10.62 7.84
CA GLU A 566 -3.10 -10.83 6.42
C GLU A 566 -1.90 -11.27 5.60
N SER A 567 -0.68 -10.94 6.03
CA SER A 567 0.53 -11.43 5.36
C SER A 567 1.75 -11.47 6.29
N ASN A 568 2.66 -12.37 5.94
CA ASN A 568 3.99 -12.48 6.53
C ASN A 568 4.99 -11.45 5.93
N ALA A 569 4.52 -10.43 5.20
CA ALA A 569 5.39 -9.40 4.66
C ALA A 569 6.13 -8.69 5.82
N PRO A 570 7.46 -8.52 5.71
CA PRO A 570 8.21 -7.82 6.74
C PRO A 570 7.79 -6.35 6.81
N TRP A 571 7.86 -5.78 8.01
CA TRP A 571 7.70 -4.34 8.19
C TRP A 571 8.77 -3.59 7.38
N THR A 572 8.35 -2.59 6.63
CA THR A 572 9.25 -1.62 6.03
C THR A 572 9.77 -0.68 7.11
N VAL A 573 11.02 -0.24 6.97
CA VAL A 573 11.67 0.72 7.86
C VAL A 573 11.77 2.08 7.17
N ALA A 574 11.17 3.11 7.76
CA ALA A 574 11.27 4.49 7.34
C ALA A 574 12.08 5.30 8.37
N PHE A 575 13.22 5.86 7.95
CA PHE A 575 14.06 6.66 8.83
C PHE A 575 13.45 8.04 9.09
N ARG A 576 13.26 8.39 10.36
CA ARG A 576 12.63 9.63 10.81
C ARG A 576 13.39 10.89 10.38
N GLN A 577 14.70 10.79 10.14
CA GLN A 577 15.52 11.89 9.63
C GLN A 577 15.32 12.16 8.14
N SER A 578 14.71 11.23 7.39
CA SER A 578 14.45 11.41 5.96
C SER A 578 13.34 12.43 5.74
N GLU A 579 13.67 13.58 5.15
CA GLU A 579 12.66 14.57 4.68
C GLU A 579 11.80 14.03 3.54
N GLU A 580 12.33 13.08 2.76
CA GLU A 580 11.58 12.42 1.69
C GLU A 580 10.49 11.51 2.27
N ALA A 581 10.82 10.73 3.32
CA ALA A 581 9.89 9.80 3.94
C ALA A 581 8.96 10.48 4.96
N MET A 582 9.47 11.44 5.73
CA MET A 582 8.80 12.01 6.90
C MET A 582 8.85 13.56 6.96
N GLY A 583 8.87 14.22 5.80
CA GLY A 583 8.92 15.67 5.71
C GLY A 583 7.63 16.38 6.14
N PRO A 584 7.70 17.71 6.37
CA PRO A 584 6.53 18.52 6.72
C PRO A 584 5.52 18.61 5.58
N ALA A 585 5.94 18.44 4.32
CA ALA A 585 5.05 18.52 3.16
C ALA A 585 4.20 17.26 2.96
N ALA A 586 4.79 16.08 3.15
CA ALA A 586 4.11 14.79 3.03
C ALA A 586 4.93 13.69 3.72
N TRP A 587 4.28 12.61 4.13
CA TRP A 587 4.90 11.35 4.51
C TRP A 587 4.72 10.32 3.38
N ALA A 588 5.83 9.70 3.00
CA ALA A 588 5.93 8.63 2.01
C ALA A 588 6.80 7.51 2.62
N LEU A 589 6.16 6.71 3.48
CA LEU A 589 6.83 5.72 4.32
C LEU A 589 7.18 4.42 3.57
N ASP A 590 6.65 4.25 2.37
CA ASP A 590 7.06 3.21 1.42
C ASP A 590 8.55 3.40 1.05
N PRO A 591 9.33 2.31 0.89
CA PRO A 591 10.75 2.42 0.58
C PRO A 591 10.95 3.17 -0.73
N ALA A 592 11.91 4.10 -0.75
CA ALA A 592 12.30 4.76 -1.98
C ALA A 592 12.97 3.74 -2.92
N MET A 593 12.47 3.63 -4.14
CA MET A 593 13.06 2.79 -5.18
C MET A 593 14.15 3.59 -5.92
N PRO A 594 15.19 2.95 -6.50
CA PRO A 594 16.21 3.65 -7.29
C PRO A 594 15.59 4.60 -8.34
N GLY A 595 15.94 5.88 -8.31
CA GLY A 595 15.33 6.94 -9.15
C GLY A 595 14.24 7.79 -8.48
N ASP A 596 13.83 7.47 -7.24
CA ASP A 596 12.91 8.32 -6.46
C ASP A 596 13.60 9.52 -5.78
N ALA A 597 14.91 9.41 -5.57
CA ALA A 597 15.71 10.45 -4.96
C ALA A 597 15.69 11.71 -5.83
N VAL A 598 15.29 12.83 -5.23
CA VAL A 598 15.34 14.12 -5.90
C VAL A 598 16.79 14.59 -5.86
N ASP A 599 17.46 14.52 -7.00
CA ASP A 599 18.70 15.27 -7.19
C ASP A 599 18.33 16.77 -7.16
N PRO A 600 18.80 17.55 -6.17
CA PRO A 600 18.50 18.97 -6.08
C PRO A 600 18.99 19.77 -7.29
N ASP A 601 19.96 19.24 -8.03
CA ASP A 601 20.49 19.85 -9.25
C ASP A 601 19.80 19.34 -10.53
N ALA A 602 18.85 18.40 -10.41
CA ALA A 602 18.12 17.89 -11.57
C ALA A 602 17.24 18.98 -12.21
N THR A 603 17.25 19.01 -13.53
CA THR A 603 16.30 19.82 -14.29
C THR A 603 14.90 19.27 -14.05
N THR A 604 13.98 20.12 -13.61
CA THR A 604 12.60 19.72 -13.32
C THR A 604 11.65 20.10 -14.46
N LEU A 605 10.45 19.50 -14.48
CA LEU A 605 9.38 19.88 -15.39
C LEU A 605 9.09 21.39 -15.30
N GLY A 606 9.11 21.97 -14.10
CA GLY A 606 8.89 23.40 -13.90
C GLY A 606 9.97 24.30 -14.50
N VAL A 607 11.18 23.77 -14.75
CA VAL A 607 12.22 24.45 -15.52
C VAL A 607 11.89 24.40 -17.01
N LEU A 608 11.54 23.22 -17.54
CA LEU A 608 11.29 22.97 -18.97
C LEU A 608 9.96 23.53 -19.49
N ALA A 609 8.94 23.54 -18.63
CA ALA A 609 7.55 23.80 -19.02
C ALA A 609 6.80 24.66 -18.00
N GLU A 610 5.80 25.37 -18.49
CA GLU A 610 4.78 26.00 -17.68
C GLU A 610 3.65 25.00 -17.42
N VAL A 611 3.23 24.91 -16.16
CA VAL A 611 2.07 24.11 -15.74
C VAL A 611 0.92 25.07 -15.45
N LEU A 612 -0.03 25.17 -16.39
CA LEU A 612 -1.14 26.10 -16.38
C LEU A 612 -2.39 25.44 -15.78
N VAL A 613 -3.08 26.17 -14.90
CA VAL A 613 -4.26 25.68 -14.18
C VAL A 613 -5.51 26.19 -14.86
N GLY A 614 -6.55 25.36 -14.94
CA GLY A 614 -7.82 25.72 -15.61
C GLY A 614 -8.66 26.77 -14.87
N VAL A 615 -9.80 27.12 -15.49
CA VAL A 615 -10.72 28.14 -14.97
C VAL A 615 -11.49 27.66 -13.74
N ASN A 616 -11.87 28.61 -12.88
CA ASN A 616 -12.87 28.39 -11.85
C ASN A 616 -13.97 29.45 -11.94
N THR A 617 -15.18 29.02 -12.31
CA THR A 617 -16.34 29.92 -12.46
C THR A 617 -17.05 30.20 -11.13
N ASN A 618 -16.86 29.35 -10.11
CA ASN A 618 -17.68 29.26 -8.88
C ASN A 618 -19.20 29.07 -9.14
N ALA A 619 -19.63 28.77 -10.36
CA ALA A 619 -21.03 28.51 -10.72
C ALA A 619 -21.17 27.80 -12.09
N ASN A 620 -20.45 26.70 -12.32
CA ASN A 620 -20.33 26.06 -13.66
C ASN A 620 -21.67 25.89 -14.39
N GLU A 621 -22.71 25.47 -13.68
CA GLU A 621 -24.06 25.26 -14.21
C GLU A 621 -24.66 26.51 -14.87
N ALA A 622 -24.30 27.71 -14.40
CA ALA A 622 -24.79 28.97 -14.98
C ALA A 622 -24.16 29.30 -16.34
N TYR A 623 -23.05 28.65 -16.68
CA TYR A 623 -22.28 28.88 -17.90
C TYR A 623 -22.38 27.71 -18.88
N ALA A 624 -22.89 26.55 -18.44
CA ALA A 624 -22.90 25.29 -19.19
C ALA A 624 -23.82 25.35 -20.41
N VAL A 625 -23.24 25.18 -21.59
CA VAL A 625 -23.97 25.01 -22.85
C VAL A 625 -23.94 23.51 -23.18
N GLU A 626 -25.04 22.84 -22.91
CA GLU A 626 -25.22 21.40 -23.10
C GLU A 626 -26.10 21.10 -24.34
N ASN A 627 -26.06 19.85 -24.83
CA ASN A 627 -26.85 19.40 -25.98
C ASN A 627 -26.72 20.29 -27.23
N TRP A 628 -25.49 20.73 -27.50
CA TRP A 628 -25.20 21.70 -28.55
C TRP A 628 -24.91 21.04 -29.90
N THR A 629 -25.16 21.79 -30.98
CA THR A 629 -24.60 21.53 -32.32
C THR A 629 -23.90 22.79 -32.84
N VAL A 630 -23.00 22.63 -33.82
CA VAL A 630 -22.28 23.75 -34.44
C VAL A 630 -22.57 23.77 -35.93
N ASP A 631 -22.92 24.94 -36.44
CA ASP A 631 -23.03 25.24 -37.87
C ASP A 631 -22.26 26.54 -38.18
N GLY A 632 -21.14 26.42 -38.88
CA GLY A 632 -20.18 27.52 -39.05
C GLY A 632 -19.71 28.09 -37.70
N ASP A 633 -19.86 29.41 -37.54
CA ASP A 633 -19.49 30.14 -36.31
C ASP A 633 -20.66 30.27 -35.30
N VAL A 634 -21.70 29.45 -35.44
CA VAL A 634 -22.88 29.47 -34.57
C VAL A 634 -23.04 28.16 -33.81
N VAL A 635 -23.22 28.28 -32.50
CA VAL A 635 -23.59 27.20 -31.58
C VAL A 635 -25.10 27.23 -31.39
N HIS A 636 -25.76 26.13 -31.71
CA HIS A 636 -27.18 25.92 -31.43
C HIS A 636 -27.33 25.15 -30.13
N ALA A 637 -28.14 25.65 -29.19
CA ALA A 637 -28.40 25.01 -27.91
C ALA A 637 -29.81 25.37 -27.39
N SER A 638 -30.16 24.88 -26.20
CA SER A 638 -31.37 25.29 -25.49
C SER A 638 -31.01 26.02 -24.20
N ASN A 639 -31.69 27.13 -23.89
CA ASN A 639 -31.53 27.79 -22.59
C ASN A 639 -32.25 27.00 -21.47
N VAL A 640 -32.17 27.49 -20.23
CA VAL A 640 -32.80 26.87 -19.05
C VAL A 640 -34.33 26.77 -19.12
N HIS A 641 -34.96 27.51 -20.02
CA HIS A 641 -36.40 27.46 -20.28
C HIS A 641 -36.77 26.50 -21.42
N GLY A 642 -35.79 25.76 -21.97
CA GLY A 642 -35.99 24.84 -23.09
C GLY A 642 -36.18 25.55 -24.44
N ARG A 643 -35.90 26.86 -24.53
CA ARG A 643 -36.02 27.61 -25.79
C ARG A 643 -34.74 27.46 -26.60
N PRO A 644 -34.84 27.25 -27.93
CA PRO A 644 -33.69 27.26 -28.81
C PRO A 644 -33.00 28.63 -28.78
N VAL A 645 -31.68 28.62 -28.65
CA VAL A 645 -30.83 29.82 -28.71
C VAL A 645 -29.69 29.61 -29.69
N ARG A 646 -29.24 30.71 -30.27
CA ARG A 646 -28.07 30.76 -31.15
C ARG A 646 -27.02 31.56 -30.40
N LEU A 647 -25.81 31.02 -30.31
CA LEU A 647 -24.72 31.66 -29.58
C LEU A 647 -23.50 31.73 -30.51
N PRO A 648 -22.74 32.84 -30.55
CA PRO A 648 -21.50 32.88 -31.29
C PRO A 648 -20.53 31.81 -30.78
N LEU A 649 -19.87 31.09 -31.67
CA LEU A 649 -18.90 30.05 -31.31
C LEU A 649 -17.79 30.60 -30.41
N ALA A 650 -17.32 31.82 -30.69
CA ALA A 650 -16.32 32.53 -29.89
C ALA A 650 -16.78 32.83 -28.45
N ALA A 651 -18.09 32.96 -28.21
CA ALA A 651 -18.66 33.18 -26.88
C ALA A 651 -18.84 31.88 -26.09
N ALA A 652 -18.87 30.71 -26.76
CA ALA A 652 -19.06 29.39 -26.15
C ALA A 652 -17.92 28.41 -26.50
N PRO A 653 -16.67 28.68 -26.08
CA PRO A 653 -15.54 27.77 -26.29
C PRO A 653 -15.76 26.39 -25.64
N LEU A 654 -15.03 25.39 -26.14
CA LEU A 654 -14.99 24.06 -25.52
C LEU A 654 -14.50 24.15 -24.07
N PHE A 655 -15.09 23.35 -23.19
CA PHE A 655 -14.74 23.22 -21.79
C PHE A 655 -14.30 21.80 -21.44
N LEU A 656 -12.99 21.62 -21.37
CA LEU A 656 -12.36 20.33 -21.21
C LEU A 656 -12.25 19.97 -19.72
N LYS A 657 -13.07 19.01 -19.27
CA LYS A 657 -12.85 18.32 -18.00
C LYS A 657 -11.75 17.28 -18.22
N LEU A 658 -10.50 17.61 -17.90
CA LEU A 658 -9.34 16.79 -18.31
C LEU A 658 -9.31 15.39 -17.69
N THR A 659 -10.04 15.14 -16.60
CA THR A 659 -10.23 13.77 -16.07
C THR A 659 -11.17 12.90 -16.93
N LYS A 660 -11.92 13.49 -17.86
CA LYS A 660 -12.84 12.81 -18.78
C LYS A 660 -12.34 12.77 -20.22
N VAL A 661 -11.46 13.71 -20.61
CA VAL A 661 -10.90 13.80 -21.95
C VAL A 661 -9.69 12.90 -22.07
N LYS A 662 -9.79 11.80 -22.84
CA LYS A 662 -8.68 10.85 -23.06
C LYS A 662 -8.14 10.92 -24.49
N THR A 663 -8.99 11.30 -25.44
CA THR A 663 -8.68 11.39 -26.87
C THR A 663 -9.05 12.76 -27.43
N LEU A 664 -8.55 13.08 -28.62
CA LEU A 664 -8.96 14.29 -29.32
C LEU A 664 -10.47 14.31 -29.62
N ALA A 665 -11.05 13.15 -29.94
CA ALA A 665 -12.48 13.02 -30.16
C ALA A 665 -13.30 13.33 -28.89
N ASP A 666 -12.81 12.94 -27.71
CA ASP A 666 -13.44 13.32 -26.44
C ASP A 666 -13.39 14.83 -26.22
N ALA A 667 -12.25 15.46 -26.55
CA ALA A 667 -12.08 16.90 -26.40
C ALA A 667 -13.03 17.67 -27.32
N GLN A 668 -13.16 17.24 -28.58
CA GLN A 668 -14.03 17.86 -29.59
C GLN A 668 -15.53 17.69 -29.30
N ARG A 669 -15.89 16.69 -28.47
CA ARG A 669 -17.27 16.45 -27.99
C ARG A 669 -17.55 16.99 -26.60
N ALA A 670 -16.58 17.68 -25.99
CA ALA A 670 -16.72 18.18 -24.63
C ALA A 670 -17.84 19.22 -24.51
N ASP A 671 -18.32 19.43 -23.28
CA ASP A 671 -19.24 20.51 -22.94
C ASP A 671 -18.67 21.86 -23.39
N ARG A 672 -19.54 22.86 -23.59
CA ARG A 672 -19.13 24.25 -23.84
C ARG A 672 -19.46 25.11 -22.64
N LEU A 673 -18.70 26.18 -22.41
CA LEU A 673 -19.04 27.20 -21.42
C LEU A 673 -19.12 28.57 -22.07
N LEU A 674 -20.14 29.34 -21.71
CA LEU A 674 -20.16 30.75 -22.02
C LEU A 674 -19.00 31.48 -21.34
N CYS A 675 -18.23 32.21 -22.15
CA CYS A 675 -17.01 32.90 -21.76
C CYS A 675 -17.21 34.41 -21.91
N PRO A 676 -17.43 35.16 -20.81
CA PRO A 676 -17.74 36.59 -20.86
C PRO A 676 -16.50 37.46 -21.05
N TYR A 677 -15.50 36.97 -21.79
CA TYR A 677 -14.20 37.61 -21.95
C TYR A 677 -13.83 37.78 -23.43
N ASP A 678 -13.33 38.96 -23.78
CA ASP A 678 -12.89 39.27 -25.14
C ASP A 678 -11.58 38.56 -25.52
N ALA A 679 -11.08 38.83 -26.73
CA ALA A 679 -9.79 38.31 -27.22
C ALA A 679 -8.61 38.68 -26.30
N SER A 680 -8.69 39.82 -25.62
CA SER A 680 -7.68 40.36 -24.70
C SER A 680 -7.90 39.92 -23.24
N LEU A 681 -8.83 38.99 -22.99
CA LEU A 681 -9.18 38.46 -21.67
C LEU A 681 -9.79 39.49 -20.70
N ASN A 682 -10.34 40.60 -21.24
CA ASN A 682 -11.12 41.57 -20.47
C ASN A 682 -12.58 41.14 -20.41
N VAL A 683 -13.24 41.43 -19.28
CA VAL A 683 -14.68 41.19 -19.14
C VAL A 683 -15.42 42.06 -20.16
N ILE A 684 -16.26 41.44 -20.98
CA ILE A 684 -17.09 42.15 -21.95
C ILE A 684 -18.18 42.91 -21.18
N PRO A 685 -18.31 44.24 -21.31
CA PRO A 685 -19.39 45.00 -20.66
C PRO A 685 -20.73 44.70 -21.35
N GLU A 686 -21.85 44.77 -20.60
CA GLU A 686 -23.19 44.45 -21.13
C GLU A 686 -23.53 45.10 -22.49
N PRO A 687 -23.22 46.40 -22.74
CA PRO A 687 -23.54 47.03 -24.03
C PRO A 687 -22.75 46.46 -25.22
N GLY A 688 -21.60 45.82 -24.97
CA GLY A 688 -20.76 45.18 -25.99
C GLY A 688 -20.96 43.67 -26.08
N MET A 689 -21.92 43.11 -25.33
CA MET A 689 -22.22 41.69 -25.32
C MET A 689 -23.38 41.39 -26.28
N GLU A 690 -23.27 40.29 -27.03
CA GLU A 690 -24.35 39.83 -27.89
C GLU A 690 -25.65 39.60 -27.08
N PRO A 691 -26.82 40.04 -27.56
CA PRO A 691 -28.06 40.01 -26.79
C PRO A 691 -28.41 38.62 -26.25
N GLU A 692 -28.24 37.58 -27.07
CA GLU A 692 -28.53 36.19 -26.71
C GLU A 692 -27.61 35.67 -25.58
N VAL A 693 -26.36 36.14 -25.55
CA VAL A 693 -25.39 35.79 -24.48
C VAL A 693 -25.72 36.53 -23.19
N LEU A 694 -26.10 37.81 -23.28
CA LEU A 694 -26.50 38.61 -22.12
C LEU A 694 -27.78 38.07 -21.48
N ASP A 695 -28.77 37.70 -22.30
CA ASP A 695 -30.02 37.11 -21.83
C ASP A 695 -29.78 35.76 -21.17
N TRP A 696 -28.85 34.94 -21.69
CA TRP A 696 -28.43 33.71 -21.01
C TRP A 696 -27.93 34.00 -19.58
N PHE A 697 -27.06 34.99 -19.40
CA PHE A 697 -26.59 35.32 -18.05
C PHE A 697 -27.73 35.83 -17.17
N ARG A 698 -28.67 36.61 -17.71
CA ARG A 698 -29.82 37.14 -16.96
C ARG A 698 -30.74 36.03 -16.47
N ASP A 699 -30.98 35.01 -17.29
CA ASP A 699 -31.71 33.80 -16.92
C ASP A 699 -31.06 33.08 -15.70
N HIS A 700 -29.75 33.28 -15.51
CA HIS A 700 -28.98 32.69 -14.40
C HIS A 700 -28.61 33.67 -13.28
N TYR A 701 -29.14 34.91 -13.31
CA TYR A 701 -28.75 35.97 -12.39
C TYR A 701 -28.84 35.54 -10.92
N ALA A 702 -29.94 34.92 -10.51
CA ALA A 702 -30.15 34.49 -9.13
C ALA A 702 -29.04 33.54 -8.63
N ARG A 703 -28.62 32.57 -9.47
CA ARG A 703 -27.55 31.63 -9.14
C ARG A 703 -26.18 32.32 -9.12
N LEU A 704 -25.90 33.15 -10.12
CA LEU A 704 -24.65 33.91 -10.21
C LEU A 704 -24.51 34.90 -9.04
N HIS A 705 -25.61 35.45 -8.55
CA HIS A 705 -25.63 36.37 -7.43
C HIS A 705 -25.56 35.67 -6.06
N ALA A 706 -26.03 34.42 -5.95
CA ALA A 706 -25.99 33.65 -4.71
C ALA A 706 -24.66 32.92 -4.46
N ARG A 707 -23.80 32.78 -5.48
CA ARG A 707 -22.51 32.08 -5.34
C ARG A 707 -21.60 32.76 -4.32
N ASP A 708 -20.64 31.99 -3.78
CA ASP A 708 -19.71 32.44 -2.74
C ASP A 708 -20.41 33.13 -1.54
N GLY A 709 -21.63 32.67 -1.21
CA GLY A 709 -22.42 33.24 -0.11
C GLY A 709 -22.94 34.66 -0.39
N GLY A 710 -22.97 35.09 -1.65
CA GLY A 710 -23.38 36.43 -2.07
C GLY A 710 -22.26 37.47 -2.07
N ASP A 711 -21.01 37.08 -1.76
CA ASP A 711 -19.88 38.01 -1.78
C ASP A 711 -19.29 38.16 -3.18
N LEU A 712 -19.76 39.18 -3.91
CA LEU A 712 -19.33 39.47 -5.28
C LEU A 712 -18.22 40.53 -5.39
N ARG A 713 -17.63 41.00 -4.27
CA ARG A 713 -16.67 42.13 -4.28
C ARG A 713 -15.40 41.85 -5.10
N GLY A 714 -15.06 40.58 -5.32
CA GLY A 714 -13.91 40.15 -6.14
C GLY A 714 -14.19 40.03 -7.64
N TYR A 715 -15.42 40.27 -8.09
CA TYR A 715 -15.84 40.03 -9.47
C TYR A 715 -15.81 41.30 -10.30
N GLY A 716 -15.27 41.23 -11.53
CA GLY A 716 -15.27 42.36 -12.47
C GLY A 716 -16.66 42.69 -13.04
N ALA A 717 -17.58 41.74 -13.02
CA ALA A 717 -19.00 41.88 -13.32
C ALA A 717 -19.78 40.72 -12.67
N TRP A 718 -21.09 40.87 -12.49
CA TRP A 718 -21.92 39.83 -11.85
C TRP A 718 -21.95 38.51 -12.64
N TYR A 719 -21.67 38.53 -13.94
CA TYR A 719 -21.52 37.33 -14.77
C TYR A 719 -20.07 36.86 -14.95
N ALA A 720 -19.06 37.57 -14.43
CA ALA A 720 -17.66 37.16 -14.56
C ALA A 720 -17.37 35.85 -13.81
N PHE A 721 -16.33 35.13 -14.25
CA PHE A 721 -15.86 33.93 -13.53
C PHE A 721 -15.30 34.27 -12.14
N GLY A 722 -15.42 33.32 -11.20
CA GLY A 722 -14.93 33.45 -9.83
C GLY A 722 -13.46 33.79 -9.68
N ARG A 723 -12.61 33.24 -10.55
CA ARG A 723 -11.19 33.58 -10.58
C ARG A 723 -10.74 33.85 -12.01
N LYS A 724 -9.93 34.89 -12.20
CA LYS A 724 -9.27 35.18 -13.48
C LYS A 724 -8.13 34.20 -13.78
N GLN A 725 -7.62 33.50 -12.77
CA GLN A 725 -6.65 32.41 -12.96
C GLN A 725 -7.28 31.32 -13.83
N GLY A 726 -6.66 31.01 -14.96
CA GLY A 726 -7.18 30.03 -15.91
C GLY A 726 -7.53 30.56 -17.30
N LEU A 727 -7.49 31.87 -17.49
CA LEU A 727 -7.67 32.50 -18.80
C LEU A 727 -6.32 32.69 -19.49
N TYR A 728 -6.17 32.08 -20.66
CA TYR A 728 -4.93 32.09 -21.44
C TYR A 728 -5.22 32.30 -22.92
N THR A 729 -4.19 32.76 -23.65
CA THR A 729 -4.19 32.83 -25.11
C THR A 729 -2.99 32.05 -25.62
N PHE A 730 -3.23 31.25 -26.66
CA PHE A 730 -2.25 30.38 -27.30
C PHE A 730 -2.25 30.64 -28.80
N ALA A 731 -1.12 30.44 -29.46
CA ALA A 731 -1.08 30.53 -30.93
C ALA A 731 -1.80 29.31 -31.54
N PRO A 732 -2.49 29.45 -32.70
CA PRO A 732 -3.32 28.38 -33.27
C PRO A 732 -2.62 27.03 -33.43
N SER A 733 -1.35 27.05 -33.84
CA SER A 733 -0.52 25.85 -34.06
C SER A 733 0.40 25.51 -32.87
N GLU A 734 0.24 26.17 -31.72
CA GLU A 734 1.05 25.91 -30.54
C GLU A 734 0.74 24.53 -29.96
N ARG A 735 1.77 23.71 -29.74
CA ARG A 735 1.60 22.37 -29.19
C ARG A 735 1.46 22.43 -27.67
N LEU A 736 0.42 21.79 -27.16
CA LEU A 736 0.02 21.79 -25.75
C LEU A 736 -0.24 20.36 -25.29
N LEU A 737 0.18 20.04 -24.06
CA LEU A 737 -0.04 18.73 -23.45
C LEU A 737 -1.12 18.84 -22.38
N LEU A 738 -2.21 18.10 -22.53
CA LEU A 738 -3.30 18.05 -21.56
C LEU A 738 -3.04 16.91 -20.56
N VAL A 739 -2.92 17.27 -19.29
CA VAL A 739 -2.60 16.35 -18.18
C VAL A 739 -3.73 16.39 -17.15
N PRO A 740 -4.43 15.28 -16.83
CA PRO A 740 -5.44 15.27 -15.79
C PRO A 740 -4.81 15.53 -14.42
N CYS A 741 -5.54 16.14 -13.48
CA CYS A 741 -5.03 16.33 -12.12
C CYS A 741 -5.17 15.08 -11.24
N MET A 742 -5.79 14.02 -11.78
CA MET A 742 -6.03 12.74 -11.13
C MET A 742 -5.85 11.60 -12.14
N ALA A 743 -4.96 10.65 -11.84
CA ALA A 743 -4.67 9.51 -12.69
C ALA A 743 -4.13 8.31 -11.88
N LYS A 744 -4.19 7.12 -12.46
CA LYS A 744 -3.60 5.89 -11.89
C LYS A 744 -2.10 5.75 -12.25
N GLY A 745 -1.71 6.34 -13.38
CA GLY A 745 -0.36 6.30 -13.96
C GLY A 745 0.07 4.90 -14.43
N PRO A 746 1.12 4.78 -15.29
CA PRO A 746 1.59 5.79 -16.23
C PRO A 746 0.50 6.17 -17.24
N MET A 747 0.60 7.36 -17.87
CA MET A 747 -0.32 7.75 -18.94
C MET A 747 0.36 8.64 -19.97
N ALA A 748 -0.21 8.62 -21.18
CA ALA A 748 0.17 9.54 -22.24
C ALA A 748 -0.65 10.84 -22.14
N PRO A 749 0.00 12.01 -22.07
CA PRO A 749 -0.72 13.28 -22.15
C PRO A 749 -1.34 13.45 -23.55
N LEU A 750 -2.53 14.03 -23.61
CA LEU A 750 -3.17 14.32 -24.88
C LEU A 750 -2.49 15.54 -25.51
N ASP A 751 -1.90 15.36 -26.69
CA ASP A 751 -1.06 16.34 -27.38
C ASP A 751 -1.85 17.02 -28.51
N VAL A 752 -2.17 18.30 -28.33
CA VAL A 752 -3.12 19.05 -29.16
C VAL A 752 -2.59 20.43 -29.52
N THR A 753 -3.24 21.05 -30.48
CA THR A 753 -3.15 22.49 -30.76
C THR A 753 -4.50 23.17 -30.48
N PRO A 754 -4.52 24.50 -30.24
CA PRO A 754 -5.78 25.24 -30.21
C PRO A 754 -6.61 25.05 -31.49
N GLU A 755 -5.99 24.93 -32.66
CA GLU A 755 -6.68 24.67 -33.93
C GLU A 755 -7.44 23.33 -33.92
N ASP A 756 -6.85 22.26 -33.37
CA ASP A 756 -7.51 20.96 -33.20
C ASP A 756 -8.81 21.05 -32.35
N LEU A 757 -8.89 22.08 -31.49
CA LEU A 757 -9.98 22.36 -30.56
C LEU A 757 -10.94 23.46 -31.04
N GLY A 758 -10.77 23.95 -32.29
CA GLY A 758 -11.60 25.02 -32.84
C GLY A 758 -11.31 26.41 -32.27
N GLY A 759 -10.09 26.63 -31.78
CA GLY A 759 -9.60 27.93 -31.28
C GLY A 759 -9.46 27.98 -29.76
N ARG A 760 -10.02 29.03 -29.14
CA ARG A 760 -9.98 29.19 -27.68
C ARG A 760 -10.72 28.04 -27.01
N PHE A 761 -10.10 27.47 -25.98
CA PHE A 761 -10.72 26.48 -25.12
C PHE A 761 -10.50 26.82 -23.64
N LEU A 762 -11.37 26.29 -22.79
CA LEU A 762 -11.32 26.37 -21.34
C LEU A 762 -11.13 24.96 -20.79
N TRP A 763 -10.60 24.82 -19.58
CA TRP A 763 -10.45 23.51 -18.96
C TRP A 763 -10.58 23.56 -17.44
N ALA A 764 -10.80 22.39 -16.85
CA ALA A 764 -10.77 22.14 -15.42
C ALA A 764 -10.29 20.70 -15.13
N SER A 765 -10.10 20.37 -13.85
CA SER A 765 -9.70 19.03 -13.41
C SER A 765 -8.38 18.52 -14.03
N GLY A 766 -7.44 19.43 -14.28
CA GLY A 766 -6.14 19.11 -14.86
C GLY A 766 -5.34 20.35 -15.22
N TYR A 767 -4.28 20.11 -15.97
CA TYR A 767 -3.26 21.08 -16.32
C TYR A 767 -3.04 21.08 -17.83
N VAL A 768 -2.83 22.27 -18.38
CA VAL A 768 -2.20 22.43 -19.69
C VAL A 768 -0.72 22.62 -19.43
N VAL A 769 0.10 21.72 -19.97
CA VAL A 769 1.57 21.80 -19.87
C VAL A 769 2.10 22.33 -21.20
N ARG A 770 2.77 23.48 -21.13
CA ARG A 770 3.36 24.19 -22.27
C ARG A 770 4.87 24.22 -22.13
N ALA A 771 5.61 23.67 -23.09
CA ALA A 771 7.06 23.80 -23.10
C ALA A 771 7.46 25.29 -23.21
N LYS A 772 8.38 25.76 -22.37
CA LYS A 772 8.87 27.15 -22.45
C LYS A 772 9.68 27.40 -23.71
N ASN A 773 10.39 26.38 -24.16
CA ASN A 773 11.03 26.31 -25.46
C ASN A 773 10.26 25.30 -26.34
N PRO A 774 9.67 25.72 -27.46
CA PRO A 774 8.92 24.82 -28.35
C PRO A 774 9.72 23.60 -28.82
N ALA A 775 11.05 23.70 -28.93
CA ALA A 775 11.91 22.57 -29.30
C ALA A 775 11.94 21.45 -28.24
N ASP A 776 11.62 21.76 -26.97
CA ASP A 776 11.58 20.79 -25.88
C ASP A 776 10.21 20.09 -25.77
N HIS A 777 9.22 20.36 -26.64
CA HIS A 777 7.88 19.77 -26.53
C HIS A 777 7.89 18.24 -26.43
N GLN A 778 8.63 17.56 -27.30
CA GLN A 778 8.75 16.10 -27.28
C GLN A 778 9.50 15.59 -26.04
N ARG A 779 10.48 16.36 -25.55
CA ARG A 779 11.22 16.05 -24.31
C ARG A 779 10.30 16.14 -23.08
N VAL A 780 9.49 17.21 -23.01
CA VAL A 780 8.47 17.40 -21.96
C VAL A 780 7.42 16.30 -22.01
N LYS A 781 6.96 15.93 -23.22
CA LYS A 781 6.02 14.83 -23.42
C LYS A 781 6.60 13.50 -22.91
N ALA A 782 7.82 13.16 -23.33
CA ALA A 782 8.51 11.94 -22.89
C ALA A 782 8.71 11.91 -21.37
N LEU A 783 9.03 13.05 -20.75
CA LEU A 783 9.12 13.16 -19.30
C LEU A 783 7.77 12.84 -18.64
N LEU A 784 6.67 13.40 -19.12
CA LEU A 784 5.32 13.13 -18.58
C LEU A 784 4.84 11.70 -18.81
N GLU A 785 5.29 11.03 -19.88
CA GLU A 785 4.99 9.63 -20.20
C GLU A 785 5.81 8.65 -19.35
N SER A 786 6.96 9.09 -18.81
CA SER A 786 7.87 8.24 -18.07
C SER A 786 7.22 7.61 -16.83
N PRO A 787 7.39 6.29 -16.62
CA PRO A 787 7.00 5.63 -15.37
C PRO A 787 7.57 6.30 -14.12
N ASP A 788 8.76 6.91 -14.22
CA ASP A 788 9.41 7.60 -13.11
C ASP A 788 8.64 8.84 -12.65
N THR A 789 8.08 9.60 -13.58
CA THR A 789 7.19 10.74 -13.27
C THR A 789 5.99 10.27 -12.47
N TRP A 790 5.36 9.18 -12.91
CA TRP A 790 4.17 8.66 -12.27
C TRP A 790 4.47 8.03 -10.92
N ARG A 791 5.64 7.42 -10.75
CA ARG A 791 6.15 6.96 -9.46
C ARG A 791 6.42 8.13 -8.51
N PHE A 792 7.10 9.18 -8.97
CA PHE A 792 7.36 10.41 -8.20
C PHE A 792 6.05 11.06 -7.71
N LEU A 793 5.06 11.18 -8.59
CA LEU A 793 3.74 11.72 -8.28
C LEU A 793 2.95 10.77 -7.39
N ARG A 794 3.08 9.45 -7.54
CA ARG A 794 2.39 8.45 -6.71
C ARG A 794 2.77 8.58 -5.24
N ARG A 795 4.04 8.82 -4.94
CA ARG A 795 4.54 8.99 -3.57
C ARG A 795 4.07 10.29 -2.89
N ARG A 796 3.72 11.32 -3.67
CA ARG A 796 3.36 12.66 -3.14
C ARG A 796 1.87 13.00 -3.27
N GLY A 797 1.18 12.37 -4.22
CA GLY A 797 -0.22 12.64 -4.53
C GLY A 797 -1.19 12.10 -3.48
N LYS A 798 -2.32 12.80 -3.33
CA LYS A 798 -3.46 12.34 -2.50
C LYS A 798 -4.09 11.11 -3.16
N GLN A 799 -4.35 10.08 -2.37
CA GLN A 799 -4.94 8.84 -2.83
C GLN A 799 -6.47 8.88 -2.90
N TRP A 800 -7.00 8.13 -3.86
CA TRP A 800 -8.42 7.94 -4.09
C TRP A 800 -8.73 6.47 -4.34
N THR A 801 -10.00 6.10 -4.16
CA THR A 801 -10.49 4.74 -4.43
C THR A 801 -10.17 4.33 -5.88
N GLY A 802 -9.88 3.04 -6.09
CA GLY A 802 -9.53 2.50 -7.41
C GLY A 802 -8.06 2.72 -7.82
N GLY A 803 -7.21 3.15 -6.89
CA GLY A 803 -5.78 3.35 -7.13
C GLY A 803 -5.43 4.67 -7.81
N PHE A 804 -6.41 5.56 -8.01
CA PHE A 804 -6.18 6.90 -8.55
C PHE A 804 -5.43 7.77 -7.53
N ARG A 805 -4.56 8.65 -8.04
CA ARG A 805 -3.90 9.67 -7.24
C ARG A 805 -4.08 11.04 -7.88
N SER A 806 -4.39 12.03 -7.05
CA SER A 806 -4.42 13.43 -7.47
C SER A 806 -3.17 14.16 -7.01
N PHE A 807 -2.67 15.04 -7.86
CA PHE A 807 -1.47 15.83 -7.60
C PHE A 807 -1.74 17.30 -7.91
N THR A 808 -1.04 18.18 -7.21
CA THR A 808 -1.12 19.63 -7.37
C THR A 808 -0.22 20.11 -8.53
N PRO A 809 -0.44 21.32 -9.08
CA PRO A 809 0.45 21.86 -10.11
C PRO A 809 1.88 22.02 -9.59
N ASN A 810 2.07 22.29 -8.30
CA ASN A 810 3.40 22.38 -7.69
C ASN A 810 4.09 21.02 -7.65
N GLN A 811 3.37 19.94 -7.30
CA GLN A 811 3.94 18.59 -7.35
C GLN A 811 4.35 18.20 -8.78
N LEU A 812 3.55 18.56 -9.78
CA LEU A 812 3.88 18.31 -11.18
C LEU A 812 5.12 19.09 -11.62
N ARG A 813 5.26 20.37 -11.22
CA ARG A 813 6.46 21.18 -11.52
C ARG A 813 7.75 20.62 -10.91
N LEU A 814 7.66 19.93 -9.78
CA LEU A 814 8.83 19.37 -9.07
C LEU A 814 9.29 18.01 -9.63
N VAL A 815 8.60 17.45 -10.63
CA VAL A 815 9.01 16.20 -11.27
C VAL A 815 10.41 16.39 -11.88
N PRO A 816 11.41 15.60 -11.45
CA PRO A 816 12.77 15.68 -12.00
C PRO A 816 12.85 14.93 -13.32
N GLU A 817 13.68 15.42 -14.24
CA GLU A 817 14.11 14.64 -15.39
C GLU A 817 15.10 13.57 -14.93
N VAL A 818 14.75 12.30 -15.12
CA VAL A 818 15.66 11.19 -14.80
C VAL A 818 16.76 11.14 -15.86
N VAL A 819 17.95 11.59 -15.50
CA VAL A 819 19.15 11.36 -16.31
C VAL A 819 19.53 9.90 -16.12
N THR A 820 19.14 9.02 -17.04
CA THR A 820 19.74 7.69 -17.10
C THR A 820 21.24 7.89 -17.25
N PRO A 821 22.10 7.45 -16.30
CA PRO A 821 23.53 7.53 -16.50
C PRO A 821 23.82 6.73 -17.76
N ARG A 822 24.40 7.36 -18.79
CA ARG A 822 24.99 6.61 -19.89
C ARG A 822 25.98 5.64 -19.25
N VAL A 823 25.69 4.34 -19.32
CA VAL A 823 26.69 3.32 -19.05
C VAL A 823 27.80 3.60 -20.07
N VAL A 824 28.89 4.20 -19.60
CA VAL A 824 30.11 4.30 -20.39
C VAL A 824 30.51 2.86 -20.62
N ALA A 825 30.30 2.35 -21.83
CA ALA A 825 30.81 1.05 -22.22
C ALA A 825 32.32 1.07 -21.92
N ALA A 826 32.76 0.19 -21.01
CA ALA A 826 34.18 0.01 -20.78
C ALA A 826 34.84 -0.31 -22.13
N PRO A 827 35.97 0.33 -22.49
CA PRO A 827 36.63 0.03 -23.74
C PRO A 827 36.97 -1.46 -23.76
N VAL A 828 36.49 -2.14 -24.80
CA VAL A 828 36.81 -3.54 -25.09
C VAL A 828 38.33 -3.62 -25.15
N ALA A 829 38.94 -4.33 -24.19
CA ALA A 829 40.34 -4.66 -24.24
C ALA A 829 40.57 -5.52 -25.48
N THR A 830 41.20 -4.92 -26.50
CA THR A 830 41.73 -5.64 -27.66
C THR A 830 42.66 -6.73 -27.18
N ALA A 831 42.29 -7.98 -27.45
CA ALA A 831 43.08 -9.17 -27.19
C ALA A 831 44.48 -8.99 -27.79
N GLN A 832 45.51 -9.02 -26.95
CA GLN A 832 46.89 -9.17 -27.38
C GLN A 832 47.06 -10.57 -27.98
N GLN A 833 47.60 -10.62 -29.20
CA GLN A 833 48.06 -11.85 -29.85
C GLN A 833 49.10 -12.55 -28.98
N PRO A 834 49.12 -13.90 -28.94
CA PRO A 834 50.15 -14.62 -28.22
C PRO A 834 51.48 -14.52 -28.97
N ALA A 835 52.51 -14.02 -28.28
CA ALA A 835 53.89 -14.16 -28.72
C ALA A 835 54.34 -15.61 -28.52
N THR A 836 54.84 -16.21 -29.60
CA THR A 836 55.62 -17.44 -29.65
C THR A 836 56.73 -17.48 -28.58
N VAL A 837 56.73 -18.52 -27.74
CA VAL A 837 57.72 -19.62 -27.64
C VAL A 837 57.21 -20.65 -26.63
#